data_AF-A0A2G6KDD3-F1
#
_entry.id   AF-A0A2G6KDD3-F1
#
_cell.length_a   1.000
_cell.length_b   1.000
_cell.length_c   1.000
_cell.angle_alpha   90.00
_cell.angle_beta   90.00
_cell.angle_gamma   90.00
#
_symmetry.space_group_name_H-M   'P 1'
#
loop_
_entity.id
_entity.type
_entity.pdbx_description
1 polymer ?
#
loop_
_entity_poly.entity_id
_entity_poly.type
_entity_poly.pdbx_seq_one_letter_code
_entity_poly.pdbx_strand_id
1 'polypeptide(L)'
;MSKKELEAKILKHLHKVNRGKVTKSKLEKIDELLDMLRTISDSSPAEQQTDDPHELTQERLAQYAELCAIHKLKFQLDALLIDIKRELKTIEKSAEPFSQEHFDSLLQRLHVILDMDAEHPEVPVLLDALTRSFPQYAEHSPITKAYIDLAPYQAATLLIEVECPLKEVRQSPALDAIYTTNRVDTSPENQNDSEAVCRLRFSQEELDTFEAFHEELHTKPTYHIFVNTRPVDENAFTSWFTCYKRSLHANNPQYCYGASPLTFNFFGCHKLSMPDVARHADMCWFRFGTFEQKSGIFLIDRHCLIKQLRQHMGNCGFCPILTQQKLNIGTGLLPRYINPECDPHWKYLYHEGESVGVFPVGNEIVTSLQPQEAEKVDLTTVIEIGHTPSIDSILSYLATEDVTALHQKKYKGISRCLNCGATYKPHTMICPKCKIDFEKYAVRNPEAALKELTYSCPLAMPSAENLAVAPKSSQADEEKASVSFEQLWNDPKVQEILSPPQELSETEPLELQPIQPDVEEIKDDVRVERYEQEPPFSVAPTEGEERASRPERRRSDSSGRFDLHGKLRGLVSKKYRERRALEHAFSDSSPQQFPFSHPQNPVVEPEFVAEQQAPSRAHGIEKILVQSPPPANVMQTHSQQQHIDSGLLDAVKKLRPRQKSELSKRGVVRVIYHATIDKDVCPLCEYLDGMVMDPDDPSTDIFSPPLFPGCTCSREYVLKTEKPSKWPQVTFAFPPKELLRFLEKE
;
A
#
# COMPACT_ATOMS: atom_id res chain seq x y z
N MET A 1 29.96 10.04 29.23
CA MET A 1 29.71 8.94 30.20
C MET A 1 30.49 7.74 29.68
N SER A 2 31.33 7.12 30.49
CA SER A 2 32.11 5.96 30.03
C SER A 2 31.22 4.72 29.86
N LYS A 3 31.66 3.79 29.00
CA LYS A 3 31.01 2.49 28.81
C LYS A 3 30.73 1.75 30.13
N LYS A 4 31.69 1.76 31.06
CA LYS A 4 31.56 1.12 32.39
C LYS A 4 30.53 1.81 33.29
N GLU A 5 30.41 3.14 33.23
CA GLU A 5 29.38 3.90 33.94
C GLU A 5 27.98 3.56 33.40
N LEU A 6 27.83 3.48 32.08
CA LEU A 6 26.55 3.14 31.45
C LEU A 6 26.16 1.69 31.75
N GLU A 7 27.07 0.72 31.61
CA GLU A 7 26.84 -0.68 31.99
C GLU A 7 26.40 -0.80 33.45
N ALA A 8 27.07 -0.10 34.37
CA ALA A 8 26.68 -0.05 35.79
C ALA A 8 25.31 0.63 36.00
N LYS A 9 24.97 1.67 35.21
CA LYS A 9 23.67 2.35 35.26
C LYS A 9 22.55 1.43 34.74
N ILE A 10 22.77 0.70 33.65
CA ILE A 10 21.83 -0.30 33.09
C ILE A 10 21.57 -1.41 34.11
N LEU A 11 22.63 -2.06 34.60
CA LEU A 11 22.55 -3.11 35.63
C LEU A 11 21.82 -2.63 36.89
N LYS A 12 22.06 -1.38 37.32
CA LYS A 12 21.37 -0.78 38.47
C LYS A 12 19.88 -0.52 38.21
N HIS A 13 19.46 -0.26 36.97
CA HIS A 13 18.05 -0.11 36.63
C HIS A 13 17.35 -1.46 36.50
N LEU A 14 17.87 -2.39 35.68
CA LEU A 14 17.28 -3.72 35.51
C LEU A 14 17.15 -4.48 36.86
N HIS A 15 18.13 -4.34 37.77
CA HIS A 15 18.00 -4.88 39.13
C HIS A 15 16.88 -4.23 39.99
N LYS A 16 16.52 -2.95 39.77
CA LYS A 16 15.28 -2.36 40.34
C LYS A 16 14.04 -2.98 39.70
N VAL A 17 14.06 -3.19 38.38
CA VAL A 17 12.95 -3.77 37.62
C VAL A 17 12.63 -5.18 38.13
N ASN A 18 13.64 -6.04 38.22
CA ASN A 18 13.52 -7.40 38.77
C ASN A 18 12.92 -7.41 40.19
N ARG A 19 13.25 -6.41 41.03
CA ARG A 19 12.71 -6.21 42.39
C ARG A 19 11.29 -5.64 42.46
N GLY A 20 10.70 -5.20 41.34
CA GLY A 20 9.30 -4.75 41.30
C GLY A 20 8.31 -5.87 41.69
N LYS A 21 7.17 -5.51 42.28
CA LYS A 21 6.10 -6.47 42.65
C LYS A 21 5.02 -6.62 41.58
N VAL A 22 4.77 -5.58 40.78
CA VAL A 22 3.67 -5.50 39.81
C VAL A 22 4.27 -5.30 38.42
N THR A 23 3.78 -6.04 37.41
CA THR A 23 4.37 -6.01 36.06
C THR A 23 4.35 -4.62 35.43
N LYS A 24 3.25 -3.86 35.55
CA LYS A 24 3.19 -2.47 35.05
C LYS A 24 4.37 -1.63 35.54
N SER A 25 4.70 -1.69 36.83
CA SER A 25 5.84 -0.98 37.41
C SER A 25 7.21 -1.64 37.21
N LYS A 26 7.26 -2.71 36.39
CA LYS A 26 8.48 -3.20 35.74
C LYS A 26 8.62 -2.58 34.35
N LEU A 27 7.55 -2.61 33.55
CA LEU A 27 7.51 -2.00 32.21
C LEU A 27 7.89 -0.51 32.27
N GLU A 28 7.24 0.27 33.14
CA GLU A 28 7.53 1.70 33.40
C GLU A 28 9.04 1.98 33.64
N LYS A 29 9.74 1.10 34.37
CA LYS A 29 11.16 1.27 34.69
C LYS A 29 12.11 0.74 33.62
N ILE A 30 11.59 0.01 32.64
CA ILE A 30 12.31 -0.29 31.40
C ILE A 30 12.13 0.87 30.42
N ASP A 31 10.98 1.57 30.41
CA ASP A 31 10.82 2.80 29.63
C ASP A 31 11.74 3.92 30.12
N GLU A 32 11.81 4.16 31.44
CA GLU A 32 12.82 5.04 32.08
C GLU A 32 14.27 4.74 31.62
N LEU A 33 14.56 3.49 31.24
CA LEU A 33 15.86 3.01 30.79
C LEU A 33 16.03 3.11 29.27
N LEU A 34 15.01 2.77 28.49
CA LEU A 34 14.98 2.88 27.03
C LEU A 34 15.05 4.34 26.58
N ASP A 35 14.25 5.23 27.17
CA ASP A 35 14.25 6.66 26.83
C ASP A 35 15.56 7.34 27.24
N MET A 36 16.19 6.86 28.31
CA MET A 36 17.53 7.30 28.70
C MET A 36 18.62 6.79 27.74
N LEU A 37 18.46 5.61 27.13
CA LEU A 37 19.36 5.12 26.08
C LEU A 37 19.15 5.88 24.75
N ARG A 38 17.88 6.12 24.36
CA ARG A 38 17.49 6.97 23.21
C ARG A 38 18.12 8.36 23.34
N THR A 39 17.86 9.05 24.46
CA THR A 39 18.42 10.39 24.75
C THR A 39 19.96 10.43 24.64
N ILE A 40 20.66 9.37 25.07
CA ILE A 40 22.13 9.28 24.94
C ILE A 40 22.56 9.07 23.48
N SER A 41 21.83 8.26 22.71
CA SER A 41 22.06 8.08 21.27
C SER A 41 21.83 9.39 20.50
N ASP A 42 20.71 10.07 20.74
CA ASP A 42 20.31 11.30 20.05
C ASP A 42 21.22 12.50 20.41
N SER A 43 21.85 12.45 21.59
CA SER A 43 22.84 13.44 22.03
C SER A 43 24.28 13.13 21.55
N SER A 44 24.50 12.01 20.85
CA SER A 44 25.83 11.63 20.38
C SER A 44 26.14 12.36 19.06
N PRO A 45 27.22 13.15 18.98
CA PRO A 45 27.61 13.80 17.73
C PRO A 45 28.00 12.74 16.69
N ALA A 46 27.46 12.87 15.48
CA ALA A 46 27.76 11.95 14.40
C ALA A 46 29.25 11.97 14.01
N GLU A 47 29.78 10.80 13.66
CA GLU A 47 31.00 10.59 12.86
C GLU A 47 32.37 11.01 13.45
N GLN A 48 32.50 11.24 14.77
CA GLN A 48 33.82 11.16 15.41
C GLN A 48 34.23 9.70 15.65
N GLN A 49 34.79 9.07 14.61
CA GLN A 49 35.46 7.77 14.76
C GLN A 49 36.67 7.91 15.69
N THR A 50 36.67 7.11 16.76
CA THR A 50 37.67 7.08 17.83
C THR A 50 38.11 5.64 18.01
N ASP A 51 39.42 5.39 17.95
CA ASP A 51 40.01 4.05 18.05
C ASP A 51 40.05 3.50 19.50
N ASP A 52 39.48 4.20 20.49
CA ASP A 52 39.44 3.70 21.87
C ASP A 52 38.42 2.55 22.04
N PRO A 53 38.83 1.31 22.35
CA PRO A 53 37.92 0.19 22.61
C PRO A 53 37.08 0.35 23.90
N HIS A 54 37.23 1.47 24.62
CA HIS A 54 36.41 1.88 25.77
C HIS A 54 35.39 2.98 25.43
N GLU A 55 35.42 3.54 24.22
CA GLU A 55 34.40 4.42 23.65
C GLU A 55 33.03 3.72 23.62
N LEU A 56 31.95 4.51 23.65
CA LEU A 56 30.58 4.02 23.56
C LEU A 56 30.04 4.23 22.14
N THR A 57 30.22 3.24 21.27
CA THR A 57 29.71 3.31 19.90
C THR A 57 28.17 3.32 19.84
N GLN A 58 27.61 3.95 18.81
CA GLN A 58 26.17 3.98 18.56
C GLN A 58 25.58 2.57 18.40
N GLU A 59 26.30 1.67 17.73
CA GLU A 59 25.94 0.25 17.64
C GLU A 59 25.81 -0.38 19.04
N ARG A 60 26.75 -0.10 19.95
CA ARG A 60 26.72 -0.63 21.32
C ARG A 60 25.55 -0.07 22.14
N LEU A 61 25.13 1.17 21.88
CA LEU A 61 23.88 1.73 22.42
C LEU A 61 22.65 0.99 21.89
N ALA A 62 22.58 0.72 20.58
CA ALA A 62 21.51 -0.08 19.98
C ALA A 62 21.46 -1.50 20.55
N GLN A 63 22.60 -2.18 20.70
CA GLN A 63 22.72 -3.49 21.36
C GLN A 63 22.16 -3.46 22.81
N TYR A 64 22.41 -2.39 23.58
CA TYR A 64 21.85 -2.24 24.92
C TYR A 64 20.34 -1.93 24.92
N ALA A 65 19.85 -1.15 23.95
CA ALA A 65 18.43 -0.88 23.80
C ALA A 65 17.65 -2.16 23.42
N GLU A 66 18.15 -2.96 22.47
CA GLU A 66 17.54 -4.24 22.09
C GLU A 66 17.47 -5.22 23.27
N LEU A 67 18.54 -5.34 24.07
CA LEU A 67 18.50 -6.16 25.28
C LEU A 67 17.47 -5.66 26.31
N CYS A 68 17.24 -4.35 26.41
CA CYS A 68 16.20 -3.81 27.29
C CYS A 68 14.81 -4.10 26.75
N ALA A 69 14.60 -4.03 25.42
CA ALA A 69 13.36 -4.44 24.77
C ALA A 69 13.06 -5.94 24.96
N ILE A 70 14.05 -6.83 24.81
CA ILE A 70 13.89 -8.27 25.09
C ILE A 70 13.54 -8.52 26.56
N HIS A 71 14.18 -7.79 27.49
CA HIS A 71 13.86 -7.85 28.92
C HIS A 71 12.42 -7.35 29.20
N LYS A 72 11.93 -6.39 28.41
CA LYS A 72 10.54 -5.92 28.46
C LYS A 72 9.56 -6.97 27.97
N LEU A 73 9.81 -7.51 26.77
CA LEU A 73 9.02 -8.54 26.13
C LEU A 73 8.84 -9.76 27.03
N LYS A 74 9.89 -10.16 27.79
CA LYS A 74 9.80 -11.23 28.78
C LYS A 74 8.77 -10.97 29.90
N PHE A 75 8.59 -9.73 30.33
CA PHE A 75 7.62 -9.38 31.37
C PHE A 75 6.20 -9.20 30.81
N GLN A 76 6.06 -8.74 29.57
CA GLN A 76 4.78 -8.70 28.86
C GLN A 76 4.26 -10.14 28.60
N LEU A 77 5.17 -11.04 28.18
CA LEU A 77 4.95 -12.49 28.07
C LEU A 77 4.52 -13.11 29.40
N ASP A 78 5.24 -12.82 30.50
CA ASP A 78 4.86 -13.31 31.84
C ASP A 78 3.46 -12.85 32.27
N ALA A 79 3.07 -11.59 31.96
CA ALA A 79 1.73 -11.10 32.26
C ALA A 79 0.66 -11.85 31.46
N LEU A 80 0.85 -11.94 30.13
CA LEU A 80 -0.06 -12.64 29.21
C LEU A 80 -0.26 -14.11 29.62
N LEU A 81 0.83 -14.82 29.93
CA LEU A 81 0.80 -16.21 30.39
C LEU A 81 0.06 -16.38 31.73
N ILE A 82 0.17 -15.42 32.64
CA ILE A 82 -0.48 -15.46 33.96
C ILE A 82 -1.97 -15.14 33.85
N ASP A 83 -2.37 -14.28 32.91
CA ASP A 83 -3.78 -14.02 32.64
C ASP A 83 -4.45 -15.20 31.94
N ILE A 84 -3.82 -15.81 30.92
CA ILE A 84 -4.28 -17.07 30.31
C ILE A 84 -4.51 -18.15 31.39
N LYS A 85 -3.53 -18.37 32.27
CA LYS A 85 -3.65 -19.35 33.37
C LYS A 85 -4.73 -19.01 34.38
N ARG A 86 -5.00 -17.72 34.61
CA ARG A 86 -6.08 -17.27 35.51
C ARG A 86 -7.44 -17.53 34.87
N GLU A 87 -7.56 -17.26 33.58
CA GLU A 87 -8.78 -17.44 32.80
C GLU A 87 -9.15 -18.92 32.65
N LEU A 88 -8.18 -19.78 32.28
CA LEU A 88 -8.34 -21.24 32.31
C LEU A 88 -8.84 -21.72 33.67
N LYS A 89 -8.25 -21.21 34.77
CA LYS A 89 -8.65 -21.53 36.15
C LYS A 89 -10.00 -20.93 36.58
N THR A 90 -10.52 -19.94 35.85
CA THR A 90 -11.90 -19.45 36.00
C THR A 90 -12.85 -20.35 35.23
N ILE A 91 -12.50 -20.78 34.02
CA ILE A 91 -13.27 -21.72 33.19
C ILE A 91 -13.41 -23.08 33.90
N GLU A 92 -12.34 -23.61 34.49
CA GLU A 92 -12.33 -24.80 35.37
C GLU A 92 -13.32 -24.73 36.55
N LYS A 93 -13.82 -23.53 36.89
CA LYS A 93 -14.67 -23.26 38.06
C LYS A 93 -16.03 -22.68 37.73
N SER A 94 -16.24 -22.17 36.52
CA SER A 94 -17.52 -21.57 36.14
C SER A 94 -18.53 -22.66 35.80
N ALA A 95 -19.80 -22.37 36.03
CA ALA A 95 -20.91 -23.15 35.50
C ALA A 95 -21.40 -22.60 34.14
N GLU A 96 -20.81 -21.49 33.67
CA GLU A 96 -21.15 -20.88 32.39
C GLU A 96 -20.57 -21.68 31.22
N PRO A 97 -21.28 -21.76 30.07
CA PRO A 97 -20.79 -22.47 28.90
C PRO A 97 -19.58 -21.74 28.29
N PHE A 98 -18.42 -22.39 28.34
CA PHE A 98 -17.24 -21.98 27.57
C PHE A 98 -17.58 -21.97 26.07
N SER A 99 -17.14 -20.94 25.34
CA SER A 99 -17.52 -20.71 23.94
C SER A 99 -16.32 -20.77 22.98
N GLN A 100 -16.61 -20.94 21.69
CA GLN A 100 -15.62 -20.89 20.61
C GLN A 100 -14.76 -19.62 20.66
N GLU A 101 -15.38 -18.47 20.93
CA GLU A 101 -14.70 -17.17 21.03
C GLU A 101 -13.68 -17.12 22.18
N HIS A 102 -14.02 -17.67 23.35
CA HIS A 102 -13.07 -17.80 24.46
C HIS A 102 -11.95 -18.79 24.12
N PHE A 103 -12.25 -19.90 23.45
CA PHE A 103 -11.24 -20.87 23.00
C PHE A 103 -10.26 -20.24 22.00
N ASP A 104 -10.75 -19.57 20.96
CA ASP A 104 -9.92 -18.93 19.94
C ASP A 104 -9.12 -17.75 20.53
N SER A 105 -9.69 -16.98 21.45
CA SER A 105 -8.97 -15.93 22.20
C SER A 105 -7.81 -16.48 23.05
N LEU A 106 -8.01 -17.60 23.75
CA LEU A 106 -6.95 -18.27 24.52
C LEU A 106 -5.87 -18.85 23.59
N LEU A 107 -6.28 -19.49 22.50
CA LEU A 107 -5.40 -20.09 21.51
C LEU A 107 -4.57 -19.04 20.75
N GLN A 108 -5.17 -17.92 20.37
CA GLN A 108 -4.48 -16.75 19.79
C GLN A 108 -3.42 -16.19 20.74
N ARG A 109 -3.77 -15.97 22.02
CA ARG A 109 -2.83 -15.45 23.04
C ARG A 109 -1.69 -16.42 23.35
N LEU A 110 -1.95 -17.72 23.39
CA LEU A 110 -0.89 -18.75 23.48
C LEU A 110 0.02 -18.75 22.23
N HIS A 111 -0.53 -18.60 21.03
CA HIS A 111 0.28 -18.48 19.81
C HIS A 111 1.10 -17.19 19.73
N VAL A 112 0.61 -16.08 20.28
CA VAL A 112 1.38 -14.83 20.41
C VAL A 112 2.60 -15.05 21.31
N ILE A 113 2.50 -15.82 22.39
CA ILE A 113 3.66 -16.19 23.20
C ILE A 113 4.68 -17.02 22.40
N LEU A 114 4.24 -17.94 21.53
CA LEU A 114 5.16 -18.71 20.67
C LEU A 114 5.83 -17.87 19.58
N ASP A 115 5.21 -16.80 19.09
CA ASP A 115 5.87 -15.86 18.17
C ASP A 115 6.86 -14.93 18.89
N MET A 116 6.72 -14.73 20.21
CA MET A 116 7.68 -14.00 21.06
C MET A 116 8.85 -14.87 21.55
N ASP A 117 8.58 -16.13 21.90
CA ASP A 117 9.58 -17.11 22.33
C ASP A 117 9.16 -18.50 21.80
N ALA A 118 9.69 -18.84 20.62
CA ALA A 118 9.40 -20.12 19.95
C ALA A 118 9.78 -21.36 20.77
N GLU A 119 10.61 -21.19 21.80
CA GLU A 119 11.08 -22.25 22.70
C GLU A 119 10.40 -22.20 24.09
N HIS A 120 9.31 -21.46 24.25
CA HIS A 120 8.66 -21.24 25.55
C HIS A 120 8.17 -22.56 26.19
N PRO A 121 8.72 -22.98 27.35
CA PRO A 121 8.61 -24.37 27.81
C PRO A 121 7.22 -24.78 28.32
N GLU A 122 6.36 -23.83 28.69
CA GLU A 122 5.05 -24.11 29.28
C GLU A 122 3.88 -24.01 28.28
N VAL A 123 4.08 -23.34 27.14
CA VAL A 123 2.98 -23.00 26.23
C VAL A 123 2.54 -24.17 25.35
N PRO A 124 3.43 -25.03 24.81
CA PRO A 124 3.01 -26.29 24.17
C PRO A 124 2.16 -27.17 25.09
N VAL A 125 2.46 -27.19 26.39
CA VAL A 125 1.69 -27.96 27.39
C VAL A 125 0.31 -27.34 27.63
N LEU A 126 0.19 -26.01 27.66
CA LEU A 126 -1.10 -25.31 27.78
C LEU A 126 -1.95 -25.43 26.51
N LEU A 127 -1.33 -25.38 25.33
CA LEU A 127 -1.99 -25.59 24.03
C LEU A 127 -2.55 -27.02 23.91
N ASP A 128 -1.75 -28.03 24.24
CA ASP A 128 -2.15 -29.42 24.27
C ASP A 128 -3.27 -29.67 25.30
N ALA A 129 -3.15 -29.11 26.51
CA ALA A 129 -4.21 -29.19 27.53
C ALA A 129 -5.52 -28.50 27.11
N LEU A 130 -5.45 -27.31 26.51
CA LEU A 130 -6.62 -26.58 25.99
C LEU A 130 -7.32 -27.39 24.88
N THR A 131 -6.57 -27.83 23.87
CA THR A 131 -7.09 -28.63 22.74
C THR A 131 -7.68 -29.95 23.21
N ARG A 132 -7.02 -30.68 24.13
CA ARG A 132 -7.55 -31.96 24.66
C ARG A 132 -8.75 -31.78 25.60
N SER A 133 -8.94 -30.59 26.18
CA SER A 133 -10.10 -30.31 27.04
C SER A 133 -11.34 -29.89 26.24
N PHE A 134 -11.16 -29.32 25.05
CA PHE A 134 -12.24 -28.79 24.22
C PHE A 134 -12.07 -29.13 22.72
N PRO A 135 -12.00 -30.44 22.35
CA PRO A 135 -11.76 -30.86 20.97
C PRO A 135 -12.79 -30.30 19.98
N GLN A 136 -14.05 -30.14 20.41
CA GLN A 136 -15.12 -29.58 19.59
C GLN A 136 -14.86 -28.13 19.13
N TYR A 137 -14.08 -27.35 19.87
CA TYR A 137 -13.69 -25.99 19.45
C TYR A 137 -12.36 -25.97 18.69
N ALA A 138 -11.50 -26.96 18.91
CA ALA A 138 -10.26 -27.14 18.15
C ALA A 138 -10.52 -27.52 16.68
N GLU A 139 -11.47 -28.41 16.42
CA GLU A 139 -11.88 -28.82 15.05
C GLU A 139 -12.42 -27.66 14.22
N HIS A 140 -13.10 -26.71 14.87
CA HIS A 140 -13.71 -25.53 14.24
C HIS A 140 -12.80 -24.29 14.26
N SER A 141 -11.67 -24.32 15.00
CA SER A 141 -10.83 -23.14 15.19
C SER A 141 -10.24 -22.63 13.87
N PRO A 142 -10.53 -21.37 13.48
CA PRO A 142 -10.05 -20.81 12.22
C PRO A 142 -8.55 -20.53 12.22
N ILE A 143 -7.88 -20.64 13.38
CA ILE A 143 -6.43 -20.42 13.58
C ILE A 143 -5.58 -21.36 12.70
N THR A 144 -6.11 -22.51 12.31
CA THR A 144 -5.48 -23.44 11.36
C THR A 144 -5.68 -23.07 9.88
N LYS A 145 -6.65 -22.21 9.55
CA LYS A 145 -7.15 -21.96 8.17
C LYS A 145 -7.08 -20.49 7.76
N ALA A 146 -5.93 -19.86 8.03
CA ALA A 146 -5.58 -18.51 7.56
C ALA A 146 -5.21 -18.44 6.06
N TYR A 147 -5.81 -19.31 5.23
CA TYR A 147 -5.62 -19.37 3.78
C TYR A 147 -6.76 -18.64 3.07
N ILE A 148 -6.46 -17.82 2.06
CA ILE A 148 -7.46 -17.30 1.11
C ILE A 148 -7.32 -18.12 -0.16
N ASP A 149 -8.41 -18.67 -0.66
CA ASP A 149 -8.40 -19.41 -1.91
C ASP A 149 -8.78 -18.48 -3.08
N LEU A 150 -7.89 -18.34 -4.06
CA LEU A 150 -8.14 -17.64 -5.32
C LEU A 150 -8.61 -18.55 -6.47
N ALA A 151 -8.55 -19.89 -6.32
CA ALA A 151 -9.04 -20.81 -7.34
C ALA A 151 -10.52 -20.60 -7.75
N PRO A 152 -11.43 -20.07 -6.89
CA PRO A 152 -12.78 -19.69 -7.30
C PRO A 152 -12.88 -18.46 -8.22
N TYR A 153 -11.78 -17.73 -8.46
CA TYR A 153 -11.76 -16.50 -9.24
C TYR A 153 -10.77 -16.54 -10.41
N GLN A 154 -9.69 -17.33 -10.28
CA GLN A 154 -8.61 -17.44 -11.25
C GLN A 154 -8.83 -18.61 -12.23
N ALA A 155 -8.22 -18.50 -13.41
CA ALA A 155 -8.09 -19.56 -14.41
C ALA A 155 -6.68 -19.50 -15.02
N ALA A 156 -6.27 -20.54 -15.76
CA ALA A 156 -4.92 -20.58 -16.37
C ALA A 156 -4.69 -19.46 -17.40
N THR A 157 -5.76 -18.99 -18.04
CA THR A 157 -5.81 -17.81 -18.90
C THR A 157 -7.03 -16.98 -18.49
N LEU A 158 -6.92 -15.65 -18.52
CA LEU A 158 -8.09 -14.78 -18.29
C LEU A 158 -9.10 -15.00 -19.42
N LEU A 159 -10.33 -15.34 -19.05
CA LEU A 159 -11.45 -15.50 -19.97
C LEU A 159 -12.55 -14.51 -19.63
N ILE A 160 -12.91 -13.65 -20.57
CA ILE A 160 -14.07 -12.75 -20.46
C ILE A 160 -15.11 -13.24 -21.48
N GLU A 161 -16.32 -13.54 -21.03
CA GLU A 161 -17.45 -13.82 -21.91
C GLU A 161 -18.52 -12.74 -21.75
N VAL A 162 -19.14 -12.35 -22.86
CA VAL A 162 -20.26 -11.40 -22.87
C VAL A 162 -21.48 -12.09 -23.43
N GLU A 163 -22.59 -12.01 -22.72
CA GLU A 163 -23.90 -12.44 -23.18
C GLU A 163 -24.79 -11.22 -23.45
N CYS A 164 -25.35 -11.13 -24.66
CA CYS A 164 -26.23 -10.05 -25.08
C CYS A 164 -27.15 -10.47 -26.25
N PRO A 165 -28.22 -9.72 -26.57
CA PRO A 165 -29.10 -10.05 -27.68
C PRO A 165 -28.44 -9.79 -29.05
N LEU A 166 -28.46 -10.77 -29.94
CA LEU A 166 -27.82 -10.73 -31.26
C LEU A 166 -28.29 -9.55 -32.12
N LYS A 167 -29.55 -9.14 -31.97
CA LYS A 167 -30.13 -7.96 -32.62
C LYS A 167 -29.44 -6.64 -32.24
N GLU A 168 -28.82 -6.54 -31.08
CA GLU A 168 -28.12 -5.33 -30.62
C GLU A 168 -26.69 -5.28 -31.16
N VAL A 169 -26.03 -6.44 -31.23
CA VAL A 169 -24.72 -6.61 -31.89
C VAL A 169 -24.82 -6.22 -33.37
N ARG A 170 -25.76 -6.82 -34.11
CA ARG A 170 -25.99 -6.54 -35.56
C ARG A 170 -26.43 -5.10 -35.89
N GLN A 171 -26.74 -4.26 -34.89
CA GLN A 171 -27.05 -2.84 -35.10
C GLN A 171 -25.80 -1.96 -35.21
N SER A 172 -24.63 -2.43 -34.76
CA SER A 172 -23.36 -1.73 -34.94
C SER A 172 -22.45 -2.51 -35.89
N PRO A 173 -22.02 -1.93 -37.04
CA PRO A 173 -21.09 -2.59 -37.95
C PRO A 173 -19.74 -2.94 -37.32
N ALA A 174 -19.33 -2.25 -36.25
CA ALA A 174 -18.12 -2.59 -35.50
C ALA A 174 -18.32 -3.87 -34.67
N LEU A 175 -19.44 -3.97 -33.95
CA LEU A 175 -19.76 -5.13 -33.13
C LEU A 175 -20.06 -6.37 -33.98
N ASP A 176 -20.68 -6.22 -35.15
CA ASP A 176 -20.95 -7.33 -36.08
C ASP A 176 -19.65 -7.94 -36.67
N ALA A 177 -18.65 -7.09 -36.95
CA ALA A 177 -17.31 -7.53 -37.35
C ALA A 177 -16.60 -8.30 -36.22
N ILE A 178 -16.61 -7.78 -34.99
CA ILE A 178 -16.05 -8.45 -33.80
C ILE A 178 -16.78 -9.79 -33.54
N TYR A 179 -18.11 -9.78 -33.62
CA TYR A 179 -18.97 -10.96 -33.43
C TYR A 179 -18.67 -12.08 -34.43
N THR A 180 -18.43 -11.73 -35.70
CA THR A 180 -18.11 -12.69 -36.76
C THR A 180 -16.81 -13.45 -36.46
N THR A 181 -15.87 -12.84 -35.74
CA THR A 181 -14.59 -13.44 -35.35
C THR A 181 -14.63 -14.20 -34.01
N ASN A 182 -15.37 -13.70 -33.01
CA ASN A 182 -15.26 -14.14 -31.60
C ASN A 182 -16.41 -15.05 -31.11
N ARG A 183 -17.21 -15.59 -32.04
CA ARG A 183 -18.40 -16.43 -31.74
C ARG A 183 -18.00 -17.86 -31.41
N VAL A 184 -18.23 -18.27 -30.16
CA VAL A 184 -18.02 -19.65 -29.69
C VAL A 184 -19.15 -20.56 -30.16
N ASP A 185 -20.38 -20.19 -29.80
CA ASP A 185 -21.57 -21.01 -30.02
C ASP A 185 -22.81 -20.14 -30.21
N THR A 186 -23.77 -20.68 -30.97
CA THR A 186 -25.17 -20.31 -30.88
C THR A 186 -25.96 -21.60 -30.84
N SER A 187 -26.79 -21.81 -29.81
CA SER A 187 -27.75 -22.92 -29.84
C SER A 187 -28.65 -22.77 -31.08
N PRO A 188 -28.66 -23.74 -32.01
CA PRO A 188 -29.24 -23.55 -33.35
C PRO A 188 -30.77 -23.67 -33.38
N GLU A 189 -31.43 -23.87 -32.24
CA GLU A 189 -32.84 -24.28 -32.18
C GLU A 189 -33.86 -23.12 -32.18
N ASN A 190 -33.46 -21.91 -31.76
CA ASN A 190 -34.35 -20.75 -31.73
C ASN A 190 -34.30 -19.96 -33.05
N GLN A 191 -35.21 -20.28 -33.98
CA GLN A 191 -35.35 -19.60 -35.29
C GLN A 191 -35.82 -18.13 -35.22
N ASN A 192 -35.97 -17.55 -34.03
CA ASN A 192 -36.54 -16.23 -33.81
C ASN A 192 -35.43 -15.21 -33.49
N ASP A 193 -34.83 -14.62 -34.52
CA ASP A 193 -33.69 -13.67 -34.45
C ASP A 193 -33.92 -12.45 -33.52
N SER A 194 -35.17 -12.17 -33.17
CA SER A 194 -35.59 -11.13 -32.21
C SER A 194 -35.32 -11.47 -30.74
N GLU A 195 -35.20 -12.76 -30.42
CA GLU A 195 -34.99 -13.32 -29.08
C GLU A 195 -33.66 -14.10 -28.98
N ALA A 196 -32.95 -14.25 -30.09
CA ALA A 196 -31.61 -14.85 -30.13
C ALA A 196 -30.63 -14.07 -29.23
N VAL A 197 -30.16 -14.76 -28.19
CA VAL A 197 -29.03 -14.33 -27.35
C VAL A 197 -27.75 -14.94 -27.91
N CYS A 198 -26.68 -14.16 -27.97
CA CYS A 198 -25.35 -14.65 -28.33
C CYS A 198 -24.40 -14.50 -27.15
N ARG A 199 -23.47 -15.46 -27.03
CA ARG A 199 -22.31 -15.36 -26.15
C ARG A 199 -21.03 -15.22 -26.97
N LEU A 200 -20.30 -14.13 -26.74
CA LEU A 200 -18.95 -13.93 -27.23
C LEU A 200 -17.93 -14.23 -26.14
N ARG A 201 -16.71 -14.57 -26.56
CA ARG A 201 -15.60 -14.93 -25.68
C ARG A 201 -14.36 -14.19 -26.13
N PHE A 202 -13.62 -13.66 -25.17
CA PHE A 202 -12.39 -12.92 -25.36
C PHE A 202 -11.35 -13.46 -24.38
N SER A 203 -10.19 -13.82 -24.91
CA SER A 203 -9.00 -14.22 -24.14
C SER A 203 -8.22 -13.00 -23.63
N GLN A 204 -7.14 -13.27 -22.89
CA GLN A 204 -6.19 -12.25 -22.44
C GLN A 204 -5.45 -11.55 -23.61
N GLU A 205 -5.43 -12.15 -24.80
CA GLU A 205 -4.80 -11.56 -26.00
C GLU A 205 -5.77 -10.63 -26.76
N GLU A 206 -7.08 -10.78 -26.54
CA GLU A 206 -8.14 -10.06 -27.25
C GLU A 206 -8.71 -8.87 -26.45
N LEU A 207 -8.01 -8.41 -25.41
CA LEU A 207 -8.51 -7.41 -24.46
C LEU A 207 -8.79 -6.03 -25.10
N ASP A 208 -8.02 -5.62 -26.11
CA ASP A 208 -8.27 -4.38 -26.86
C ASP A 208 -9.56 -4.48 -27.71
N THR A 209 -9.81 -5.66 -28.28
CA THR A 209 -11.05 -5.99 -29.01
C THR A 209 -12.25 -6.03 -28.06
N PHE A 210 -12.07 -6.61 -26.87
CA PHE A 210 -13.07 -6.58 -25.80
C PHE A 210 -13.35 -5.14 -25.34
N GLU A 211 -12.35 -4.27 -25.18
CA GLU A 211 -12.56 -2.88 -24.76
C GLU A 211 -13.41 -2.09 -25.77
N ALA A 212 -13.13 -2.22 -27.07
CA ALA A 212 -13.96 -1.61 -28.11
C ALA A 212 -15.42 -2.14 -28.06
N PHE A 213 -15.60 -3.44 -27.80
CA PHE A 213 -16.91 -4.08 -27.66
C PHE A 213 -17.66 -3.63 -26.39
N HIS A 214 -16.92 -3.40 -25.29
CA HIS A 214 -17.43 -2.95 -23.99
C HIS A 214 -17.83 -1.47 -23.99
N GLU A 215 -17.03 -0.58 -24.60
CA GLU A 215 -17.36 0.87 -24.70
C GLU A 215 -18.74 1.08 -25.38
N GLU A 216 -19.14 0.25 -26.36
CA GLU A 216 -20.46 0.37 -27.02
C GLU A 216 -21.63 -0.25 -26.22
N LEU A 217 -21.46 -1.42 -25.60
CA LEU A 217 -22.59 -2.21 -25.06
C LEU A 217 -22.84 -2.12 -23.55
N HIS A 218 -21.89 -1.67 -22.71
CA HIS A 218 -22.07 -1.62 -21.25
C HIS A 218 -23.26 -0.76 -20.76
N THR A 219 -23.82 0.08 -21.64
CA THR A 219 -25.01 0.91 -21.36
C THR A 219 -26.34 0.17 -21.50
N LYS A 220 -26.35 -1.09 -21.96
CA LYS A 220 -27.57 -1.88 -22.19
C LYS A 220 -27.96 -2.71 -20.96
N PRO A 221 -29.26 -2.79 -20.58
CA PRO A 221 -29.70 -3.61 -19.44
C PRO A 221 -29.72 -5.12 -19.73
N THR A 222 -29.56 -5.49 -21.00
CA THR A 222 -29.54 -6.85 -21.57
C THR A 222 -28.12 -7.41 -21.71
N TYR A 223 -27.12 -6.71 -21.17
CA TYR A 223 -25.70 -7.03 -21.24
C TYR A 223 -25.25 -7.71 -19.95
N HIS A 224 -24.62 -8.88 -20.04
CA HIS A 224 -24.14 -9.65 -18.89
C HIS A 224 -22.69 -10.10 -19.13
N ILE A 225 -21.80 -9.79 -18.18
CA ILE A 225 -20.40 -10.25 -18.20
C ILE A 225 -20.25 -11.52 -17.37
N PHE A 226 -19.50 -12.46 -17.91
CA PHE A 226 -18.93 -13.59 -17.18
C PHE A 226 -17.40 -13.47 -17.22
N VAL A 227 -16.74 -13.74 -16.10
CA VAL A 227 -15.27 -13.83 -16.03
C VAL A 227 -14.91 -15.22 -15.53
N ASN A 228 -14.05 -15.92 -16.27
CA ASN A 228 -13.71 -17.33 -16.02
C ASN A 228 -14.97 -18.21 -15.87
N THR A 229 -15.95 -17.99 -16.76
CA THR A 229 -17.31 -18.58 -16.81
C THR A 229 -18.28 -18.18 -15.69
N ARG A 230 -17.88 -17.35 -14.72
CA ARG A 230 -18.73 -16.91 -13.59
C ARG A 230 -19.35 -15.54 -13.85
N PRO A 231 -20.66 -15.32 -13.63
CA PRO A 231 -21.27 -14.00 -13.80
C PRO A 231 -20.69 -12.98 -12.82
N VAL A 232 -20.46 -11.76 -13.26
CA VAL A 232 -19.89 -10.65 -12.47
C VAL A 232 -20.77 -9.40 -12.60
N ASP A 233 -20.93 -8.64 -11.51
CA ASP A 233 -21.59 -7.33 -11.56
C ASP A 233 -20.78 -6.34 -12.42
N GLU A 234 -21.47 -5.54 -13.24
CA GLU A 234 -20.85 -4.59 -14.18
C GLU A 234 -19.96 -3.55 -13.48
N ASN A 235 -20.34 -3.08 -12.29
CA ASN A 235 -19.57 -2.10 -11.53
C ASN A 235 -18.33 -2.74 -10.92
N ALA A 236 -18.46 -3.96 -10.40
CA ALA A 236 -17.32 -4.75 -9.92
C ALA A 236 -16.33 -5.04 -11.08
N PHE A 237 -16.83 -5.51 -12.22
CA PHE A 237 -16.04 -5.74 -13.43
C PHE A 237 -15.31 -4.48 -13.89
N THR A 238 -16.04 -3.41 -14.19
CA THR A 238 -15.45 -2.15 -14.67
C THR A 238 -14.44 -1.58 -13.68
N SER A 239 -14.67 -1.72 -12.36
CA SER A 239 -13.73 -1.27 -11.32
C SER A 239 -12.41 -2.02 -11.32
N TRP A 240 -12.40 -3.35 -11.50
CA TRP A 240 -11.16 -4.14 -11.51
C TRP A 240 -10.50 -4.15 -12.89
N PHE A 241 -11.27 -4.22 -13.98
CA PHE A 241 -10.73 -4.24 -15.34
C PHE A 241 -10.02 -2.93 -15.69
N THR A 242 -10.61 -1.78 -15.32
CA THR A 242 -9.93 -0.47 -15.45
C THR A 242 -8.64 -0.38 -14.62
N CYS A 243 -8.57 -1.08 -13.49
CA CYS A 243 -7.36 -1.14 -12.67
C CYS A 243 -6.28 -2.05 -13.28
N TYR A 244 -6.69 -3.20 -13.83
CA TYR A 244 -5.84 -4.15 -14.52
C TYR A 244 -5.17 -3.53 -15.75
N LYS A 245 -5.93 -2.86 -16.63
CA LYS A 245 -5.36 -2.10 -17.78
C LYS A 245 -4.33 -1.06 -17.34
N ARG A 246 -4.65 -0.27 -16.30
CA ARG A 246 -3.69 0.70 -15.72
C ARG A 246 -2.43 0.02 -15.18
N SER A 247 -2.52 -1.16 -14.58
CA SER A 247 -1.34 -1.90 -14.13
C SER A 247 -0.47 -2.44 -15.27
N LEU A 248 -1.07 -2.81 -16.41
CA LEU A 248 -0.33 -3.19 -17.62
C LEU A 248 0.46 -2.00 -18.19
N HIS A 249 -0.14 -0.80 -18.25
CA HIS A 249 0.55 0.40 -18.72
C HIS A 249 1.54 1.00 -17.70
N ALA A 250 1.41 0.70 -16.41
CA ALA A 250 2.22 1.31 -15.36
C ALA A 250 3.69 0.86 -15.35
N ASN A 251 4.00 -0.31 -15.93
CA ASN A 251 5.35 -0.90 -15.97
C ASN A 251 6.08 -0.94 -14.61
N ASN A 252 5.34 -0.98 -13.50
CA ASN A 252 5.87 -0.95 -12.14
C ASN A 252 5.14 -2.01 -11.28
N PRO A 253 5.84 -3.04 -10.75
CA PRO A 253 5.21 -4.09 -9.93
C PRO A 253 4.61 -3.54 -8.62
N GLN A 254 5.06 -2.39 -8.13
CA GLN A 254 4.52 -1.73 -6.95
C GLN A 254 3.08 -1.21 -7.16
N TYR A 255 2.65 -0.93 -8.40
CA TYR A 255 1.32 -0.37 -8.69
C TYR A 255 0.17 -1.23 -8.10
N CYS A 256 0.34 -2.56 -8.15
CA CYS A 256 -0.64 -3.48 -7.58
C CYS A 256 -0.68 -3.39 -6.05
N TYR A 257 0.46 -3.20 -5.38
CA TYR A 257 0.52 -2.95 -3.95
C TYR A 257 -0.06 -1.57 -3.60
N GLY A 258 0.24 -0.52 -4.36
CA GLY A 258 -0.37 0.81 -4.22
C GLY A 258 -0.21 1.68 -5.45
N ALA A 259 -1.27 2.38 -5.85
CA ALA A 259 -1.21 3.43 -6.87
C ALA A 259 -0.67 4.77 -6.32
N SER A 260 -0.53 4.85 -5.00
CA SER A 260 0.04 5.94 -4.20
C SER A 260 0.35 5.43 -2.78
N PRO A 261 1.14 6.14 -1.96
CA PRO A 261 1.37 5.75 -0.56
C PRO A 261 0.07 5.55 0.23
N LEU A 262 -0.92 6.43 0.04
CA LEU A 262 -2.27 6.38 0.66
C LEU A 262 -3.17 5.24 0.11
N THR A 263 -2.62 4.35 -0.72
CA THR A 263 -3.30 3.13 -1.20
C THR A 263 -2.40 1.90 -1.10
N PHE A 264 -1.22 2.00 -0.46
CA PHE A 264 -0.32 0.86 -0.32
C PHE A 264 -0.97 -0.23 0.54
N ASN A 265 -0.88 -1.46 0.06
CA ASN A 265 -1.56 -2.63 0.58
C ASN A 265 -0.63 -3.85 0.41
N PHE A 266 0.01 -4.24 1.51
CA PHE A 266 0.92 -5.39 1.58
C PHE A 266 0.33 -6.75 1.15
N PHE A 267 -1.00 -6.90 1.00
CA PHE A 267 -1.63 -8.09 0.41
C PHE A 267 -1.50 -8.17 -1.12
N GLY A 268 -0.87 -7.18 -1.78
CA GLY A 268 -0.53 -7.24 -3.21
C GLY A 268 -1.63 -6.81 -4.17
N CYS A 269 -2.73 -6.26 -3.66
CA CYS A 269 -3.76 -5.60 -4.45
C CYS A 269 -4.42 -4.45 -3.68
N HIS A 270 -4.19 -3.21 -4.10
CA HIS A 270 -4.78 -2.01 -3.47
C HIS A 270 -6.32 -1.96 -3.54
N LYS A 271 -6.97 -2.80 -4.37
CA LYS A 271 -8.43 -2.98 -4.43
C LYS A 271 -9.01 -3.82 -3.28
N LEU A 272 -8.17 -4.38 -2.41
CA LEU A 272 -8.57 -5.12 -1.21
C LEU A 272 -9.04 -4.23 -0.05
N SER A 273 -8.99 -2.90 -0.21
CA SER A 273 -9.59 -1.91 0.70
C SER A 273 -9.15 -1.95 2.17
N MET A 274 -8.06 -2.64 2.48
CA MET A 274 -7.37 -2.64 3.78
C MET A 274 -5.91 -2.23 3.60
N PRO A 275 -5.63 -0.96 3.22
CA PRO A 275 -4.27 -0.47 3.08
C PRO A 275 -3.54 -0.42 4.43
N ASP A 276 -2.23 -0.25 4.36
CA ASP A 276 -1.36 0.13 5.48
C ASP A 276 -1.57 1.59 5.89
N VAL A 277 -1.91 2.45 4.92
CA VAL A 277 -2.07 3.89 5.07
C VAL A 277 -3.41 4.33 4.47
N ALA A 278 -4.26 4.97 5.27
CA ALA A 278 -5.52 5.56 4.83
C ALA A 278 -5.75 6.91 5.53
N ARG A 279 -6.83 7.61 5.18
CA ARG A 279 -7.25 8.84 5.89
C ARG A 279 -7.79 8.58 7.29
N HIS A 280 -8.37 7.40 7.50
CA HIS A 280 -9.00 7.02 8.76
C HIS A 280 -8.45 5.65 9.18
N ALA A 281 -8.12 5.51 10.46
CA ALA A 281 -7.56 4.26 10.99
C ALA A 281 -8.54 3.08 10.89
N ASP A 282 -9.85 3.35 10.83
CA ASP A 282 -10.90 2.36 10.61
C ASP A 282 -10.92 1.79 9.18
N MET A 283 -10.11 2.28 8.24
CA MET A 283 -9.90 1.63 6.94
C MET A 283 -8.67 0.71 6.93
N CYS A 284 -7.79 0.83 7.91
CA CYS A 284 -6.48 0.15 7.90
C CYS A 284 -6.56 -1.27 8.47
N TRP A 285 -5.68 -2.15 8.01
CA TRP A 285 -5.65 -3.56 8.44
C TRP A 285 -5.43 -3.74 9.96
N PHE A 286 -4.67 -2.83 10.59
CA PHE A 286 -4.39 -2.88 12.02
C PHE A 286 -5.59 -2.44 12.90
N ARG A 287 -6.76 -2.10 12.33
CA ARG A 287 -8.01 -1.97 13.10
C ARG A 287 -8.51 -3.31 13.65
N PHE A 288 -8.14 -4.41 13.00
CA PHE A 288 -8.66 -5.75 13.28
C PHE A 288 -7.83 -6.44 14.37
N GLY A 289 -8.08 -6.09 15.62
CA GLY A 289 -7.40 -6.67 16.76
C GLY A 289 -7.97 -6.23 18.11
N THR A 290 -7.34 -6.68 19.19
CA THR A 290 -7.76 -6.41 20.57
C THR A 290 -6.58 -6.00 21.43
N PHE A 291 -6.73 -4.95 22.23
CA PHE A 291 -5.67 -4.44 23.09
C PHE A 291 -5.67 -5.12 24.47
N GLU A 292 -4.63 -5.91 24.79
CA GLU A 292 -4.50 -6.56 26.10
C GLU A 292 -3.84 -5.62 27.11
N GLN A 293 -4.68 -4.83 27.79
CA GLN A 293 -4.35 -3.79 28.76
C GLN A 293 -3.31 -4.19 29.82
N LYS A 294 -3.24 -5.47 30.23
CA LYS A 294 -2.30 -5.93 31.27
C LYS A 294 -0.89 -6.21 30.74
N SER A 295 -0.72 -6.23 29.42
CA SER A 295 0.54 -6.54 28.75
C SER A 295 1.06 -5.42 27.84
N GLY A 296 0.20 -4.47 27.42
CA GLY A 296 0.55 -3.43 26.43
C GLY A 296 0.62 -3.93 24.98
N ILE A 297 0.19 -5.17 24.73
CA ILE A 297 0.27 -5.80 23.41
C ILE A 297 -1.08 -5.71 22.71
N PHE A 298 -1.07 -5.29 21.45
CA PHE A 298 -2.23 -5.36 20.57
C PHE A 298 -2.19 -6.68 19.80
N LEU A 299 -3.25 -7.48 19.92
CA LEU A 299 -3.37 -8.82 19.36
C LEU A 299 -4.10 -8.74 18.02
N ILE A 300 -3.48 -9.15 16.91
CA ILE A 300 -4.08 -9.04 15.57
C ILE A 300 -5.03 -10.21 15.32
N ASP A 301 -6.29 -9.91 15.04
CA ASP A 301 -7.27 -10.90 14.60
C ASP A 301 -7.11 -11.18 13.11
N ARG A 302 -6.20 -12.12 12.83
CA ARG A 302 -5.96 -12.64 11.47
C ARG A 302 -7.20 -13.33 10.88
N HIS A 303 -8.21 -13.71 11.66
CA HIS A 303 -9.42 -14.37 11.16
C HIS A 303 -10.47 -13.37 10.70
N CYS A 304 -10.68 -12.28 11.43
CA CYS A 304 -11.47 -11.16 10.93
C CYS A 304 -10.82 -10.55 9.67
N LEU A 305 -9.49 -10.35 9.67
CA LEU A 305 -8.74 -9.94 8.47
C LEU A 305 -8.96 -10.86 7.26
N ILE A 306 -8.73 -12.17 7.41
CA ILE A 306 -8.90 -13.14 6.33
C ILE A 306 -10.38 -13.21 5.87
N LYS A 307 -11.35 -13.05 6.77
CA LYS A 307 -12.79 -12.97 6.45
C LYS A 307 -13.11 -11.72 5.62
N GLN A 308 -12.54 -10.57 5.97
CA GLN A 308 -12.74 -9.30 5.26
C GLN A 308 -12.03 -9.31 3.91
N LEU A 309 -10.83 -9.90 3.82
CA LEU A 309 -10.14 -10.13 2.54
C LEU A 309 -10.99 -10.98 1.60
N ARG A 310 -11.56 -12.10 2.09
CA ARG A 310 -12.52 -12.93 1.31
C ARG A 310 -13.74 -12.13 0.84
N GLN A 311 -14.28 -11.21 1.66
CA GLN A 311 -15.39 -10.33 1.26
C GLN A 311 -15.01 -9.37 0.12
N HIS A 312 -13.75 -8.92 0.04
CA HIS A 312 -13.26 -8.08 -1.06
C HIS A 312 -12.81 -8.85 -2.32
N MET A 313 -12.64 -10.18 -2.26
CA MET A 313 -12.26 -10.98 -3.44
C MET A 313 -13.27 -10.88 -4.59
N GLY A 314 -14.57 -10.72 -4.31
CA GLY A 314 -15.58 -10.49 -5.36
C GLY A 314 -15.30 -9.26 -6.25
N ASN A 315 -14.55 -8.29 -5.74
CA ASN A 315 -14.25 -7.02 -6.43
C ASN A 315 -12.88 -7.00 -7.13
N CYS A 316 -12.04 -8.03 -6.98
CA CYS A 316 -10.65 -8.01 -7.49
C CYS A 316 -9.97 -9.37 -7.70
N GLY A 317 -10.51 -10.46 -7.15
CA GLY A 317 -9.92 -11.80 -7.23
C GLY A 317 -9.80 -12.36 -8.65
N PHE A 318 -10.55 -11.80 -9.61
CA PHE A 318 -10.46 -12.11 -11.04
C PHE A 318 -9.24 -11.48 -11.75
N CYS A 319 -8.53 -10.54 -11.11
CA CYS A 319 -7.38 -9.87 -11.71
C CYS A 319 -6.18 -10.83 -11.83
N PRO A 320 -5.64 -11.11 -13.03
CA PRO A 320 -4.55 -12.09 -13.21
C PRO A 320 -3.26 -11.74 -12.44
N ILE A 321 -3.05 -10.46 -12.12
CA ILE A 321 -1.84 -10.00 -11.41
C ILE A 321 -1.96 -10.18 -9.88
N LEU A 322 -3.16 -10.45 -9.36
CA LEU A 322 -3.39 -10.86 -7.96
C LEU A 322 -3.23 -12.37 -7.84
N THR A 323 -1.98 -12.83 -7.64
CA THR A 323 -1.68 -14.26 -7.54
C THR A 323 -1.81 -14.78 -6.11
N GLN A 324 -2.00 -16.10 -5.98
CA GLN A 324 -2.00 -16.79 -4.68
C GLN A 324 -0.70 -16.56 -3.89
N GLN A 325 0.44 -16.44 -4.59
CA GLN A 325 1.73 -16.11 -3.97
C GLN A 325 1.71 -14.73 -3.30
N LYS A 326 1.12 -13.70 -3.93
CA LYS A 326 1.04 -12.34 -3.33
C LYS A 326 0.17 -12.33 -2.07
N LEU A 327 -0.99 -13.00 -2.09
CA LEU A 327 -1.81 -13.17 -0.90
C LEU A 327 -1.08 -13.96 0.19
N ASN A 328 -0.37 -15.04 -0.15
CA ASN A 328 0.41 -15.82 0.80
C ASN A 328 1.55 -14.99 1.42
N ILE A 329 2.23 -14.13 0.64
CA ILE A 329 3.26 -13.21 1.15
C ILE A 329 2.65 -12.21 2.13
N GLY A 330 1.63 -11.45 1.72
CA GLY A 330 1.01 -10.43 2.59
C GLY A 330 0.36 -11.02 3.84
N THR A 331 -0.40 -12.11 3.68
CA THR A 331 -1.00 -12.80 4.83
C THR A 331 0.03 -13.51 5.70
N GLY A 332 1.20 -13.89 5.18
CA GLY A 332 2.33 -14.40 5.94
C GLY A 332 3.09 -13.32 6.71
N LEU A 333 3.18 -12.10 6.16
CA LEU A 333 3.83 -10.95 6.79
C LEU A 333 3.01 -10.37 7.95
N LEU A 334 1.68 -10.56 7.95
CA LEU A 334 0.79 -10.17 9.06
C LEU A 334 1.38 -10.60 10.42
N PRO A 335 1.78 -9.66 11.29
CA PRO A 335 2.22 -10.02 12.62
C PRO A 335 1.02 -10.53 13.43
N ARG A 336 1.22 -11.50 14.34
CA ARG A 336 0.15 -11.91 15.28
C ARG A 336 -0.10 -10.88 16.37
N TYR A 337 0.85 -9.99 16.61
CA TYR A 337 0.76 -8.96 17.64
C TYR A 337 1.59 -7.73 17.25
N ILE A 338 1.24 -6.57 17.81
CA ILE A 338 2.01 -5.32 17.72
C ILE A 338 2.33 -4.86 19.14
N ASN A 339 3.56 -4.38 19.34
CA ASN A 339 4.07 -3.94 20.64
C ASN A 339 4.82 -2.61 20.48
N PRO A 340 4.12 -1.46 20.56
CA PRO A 340 4.70 -0.11 20.37
C PRO A 340 5.85 0.25 21.32
N GLU A 341 6.04 -0.52 22.39
CA GLU A 341 7.12 -0.32 23.36
C GLU A 341 8.43 -0.98 22.92
N CYS A 342 8.34 -2.00 22.05
CA CYS A 342 9.48 -2.76 21.53
C CYS A 342 9.74 -2.52 20.03
N ASP A 343 8.76 -2.01 19.29
CA ASP A 343 8.88 -1.63 17.87
C ASP A 343 8.62 -0.12 17.70
N PRO A 344 9.64 0.70 17.35
CA PRO A 344 9.52 2.15 17.27
C PRO A 344 8.64 2.62 16.10
N HIS A 345 8.31 1.75 15.15
CA HIS A 345 7.43 2.06 14.02
C HIS A 345 5.95 2.06 14.40
N TRP A 346 5.59 1.91 15.69
CA TRP A 346 4.20 1.95 16.16
C TRP A 346 4.02 2.84 17.37
N LYS A 347 2.81 3.39 17.52
CA LYS A 347 2.33 4.11 18.72
C LYS A 347 0.99 3.57 19.17
N TYR A 348 0.69 3.78 20.45
CA TYR A 348 -0.62 3.51 21.02
C TYR A 348 -1.67 4.52 20.54
N LEU A 349 -2.83 4.02 20.10
CA LEU A 349 -4.03 4.80 19.88
C LEU A 349 -4.77 4.93 21.22
N TYR A 350 -5.02 6.17 21.66
CA TYR A 350 -5.70 6.46 22.93
C TYR A 350 -7.12 6.97 22.70
N HIS A 351 -8.06 6.49 23.50
CA HIS A 351 -9.43 6.99 23.59
C HIS A 351 -9.76 7.19 25.07
N GLU A 352 -10.30 8.35 25.45
CA GLU A 352 -10.64 8.73 26.84
C GLU A 352 -9.46 8.67 27.86
N GLY A 353 -8.22 8.44 27.39
CA GLY A 353 -7.03 8.24 28.23
C GLY A 353 -6.61 6.76 28.37
N GLU A 354 -7.43 5.82 27.89
CA GLU A 354 -7.07 4.40 27.79
C GLU A 354 -6.50 4.08 26.39
N SER A 355 -5.54 3.17 26.33
CA SER A 355 -5.01 2.65 25.05
C SER A 355 -5.99 1.63 24.47
N VAL A 356 -6.52 1.90 23.28
CA VAL A 356 -7.56 1.07 22.62
C VAL A 356 -7.06 0.32 21.38
N GLY A 357 -5.91 0.72 20.84
CA GLY A 357 -5.33 0.13 19.64
C GLY A 357 -3.93 0.66 19.35
N VAL A 358 -3.52 0.58 18.10
CA VAL A 358 -2.20 1.05 17.61
C VAL A 358 -2.31 1.72 16.26
N PHE A 359 -1.29 2.49 15.88
CA PHE A 359 -1.09 3.00 14.52
C PHE A 359 0.42 3.08 14.21
N PRO A 360 0.85 2.89 12.94
CA PRO A 360 2.26 2.92 12.57
C PRO A 360 2.75 4.36 12.34
N VAL A 361 4.06 4.55 12.47
CA VAL A 361 4.74 5.85 12.56
C VAL A 361 5.90 5.86 11.58
N GLY A 362 5.95 6.88 10.73
CA GLY A 362 7.01 7.07 9.73
C GLY A 362 7.35 8.55 9.57
N ASN A 363 8.49 8.81 8.92
CA ASN A 363 9.03 10.17 8.76
C ASN A 363 8.65 10.84 7.43
N GLU A 364 8.14 10.08 6.44
CA GLU A 364 8.14 10.50 5.03
C GLU A 364 6.77 10.95 4.47
N ILE A 365 5.71 10.90 5.27
CA ILE A 365 4.39 11.45 4.92
C ILE A 365 3.87 12.25 6.13
N VAL A 366 3.78 13.58 5.98
CA VAL A 366 3.54 14.53 7.08
C VAL A 366 2.65 15.70 6.63
N THR A 367 1.40 15.68 7.06
CA THR A 367 0.43 16.78 6.89
C THR A 367 -0.27 17.08 8.22
N SER A 368 0.34 18.00 8.98
CA SER A 368 -0.34 18.86 9.96
C SER A 368 -1.36 18.24 10.94
N LEU A 369 -1.00 17.15 11.62
CA LEU A 369 -1.42 16.98 13.02
C LEU A 369 -0.28 17.39 13.94
N GLN A 370 -0.18 18.70 14.21
CA GLN A 370 0.43 19.14 15.47
C GLN A 370 -0.62 18.95 16.57
N PRO A 371 -0.40 18.06 17.56
CA PRO A 371 -1.22 18.05 18.76
C PRO A 371 -0.79 19.28 19.57
N GLN A 372 -1.59 20.34 19.54
CA GLN A 372 -1.49 21.38 20.57
C GLN A 372 -1.96 20.75 21.88
N GLU A 373 -0.99 20.34 22.69
CA GLU A 373 -1.12 20.00 24.12
C GLU A 373 -2.08 18.84 24.46
N ALA A 374 -1.74 17.64 23.96
CA ALA A 374 -2.09 16.33 24.55
C ALA A 374 -3.59 15.93 24.70
N GLU A 375 -4.56 16.79 24.40
CA GLU A 375 -5.98 16.46 24.52
C GLU A 375 -6.52 15.71 23.28
N LYS A 376 -7.06 14.50 23.53
CA LYS A 376 -7.95 13.68 22.68
C LYS A 376 -7.89 13.93 21.16
N VAL A 377 -7.09 13.11 20.46
CA VAL A 377 -7.26 12.92 19.00
C VAL A 377 -8.63 12.28 18.75
N ASP A 378 -9.53 12.97 18.05
CA ASP A 378 -10.80 12.39 17.61
C ASP A 378 -10.54 11.39 16.47
N LEU A 379 -11.22 10.24 16.51
CA LEU A 379 -11.14 9.17 15.50
C LEU A 379 -11.69 9.60 14.13
N THR A 380 -12.50 10.67 14.08
CA THR A 380 -12.94 11.26 12.80
C THR A 380 -11.84 12.06 12.08
N THR A 381 -10.81 12.48 12.83
CA THR A 381 -9.68 13.27 12.30
C THR A 381 -8.94 12.49 11.22
N VAL A 382 -8.48 13.18 10.17
CA VAL A 382 -7.58 12.57 9.18
C VAL A 382 -6.23 12.30 9.83
N ILE A 383 -5.92 11.04 10.11
CA ILE A 383 -4.62 10.61 10.62
C ILE A 383 -3.77 10.23 9.42
N GLU A 384 -2.61 10.86 9.27
CA GLU A 384 -1.61 10.43 8.32
C GLU A 384 -0.74 9.34 8.95
N ILE A 385 -0.61 8.24 8.23
CA ILE A 385 -0.17 6.96 8.78
C ILE A 385 1.17 6.59 8.14
N GLY A 386 2.14 6.19 8.95
CA GLY A 386 3.48 5.83 8.47
C GLY A 386 3.52 4.49 7.74
N HIS A 387 4.62 4.24 7.03
CA HIS A 387 4.88 2.91 6.48
C HIS A 387 4.99 1.87 7.62
N THR A 388 4.39 0.69 7.42
CA THR A 388 4.59 -0.45 8.32
C THR A 388 5.89 -1.18 7.95
N PRO A 389 6.59 -1.84 8.88
CA PRO A 389 7.77 -2.64 8.54
C PRO A 389 7.52 -3.75 7.51
N SER A 390 6.26 -4.13 7.28
CA SER A 390 5.87 -5.06 6.21
C SER A 390 5.94 -4.43 4.81
N ILE A 391 5.79 -3.12 4.70
CA ILE A 391 6.03 -2.38 3.44
C ILE A 391 7.50 -2.49 3.07
N ASP A 392 8.42 -2.21 4.00
CA ASP A 392 9.86 -2.18 3.73
C ASP A 392 10.38 -3.56 3.30
N SER A 393 9.92 -4.63 3.96
CA SER A 393 10.17 -6.02 3.53
C SER A 393 9.69 -6.31 2.10
N ILE A 394 8.50 -5.81 1.72
CA ILE A 394 7.95 -6.00 0.38
C ILE A 394 8.69 -5.15 -0.66
N LEU A 395 8.99 -3.88 -0.38
CA LEU A 395 9.72 -3.02 -1.31
C LEU A 395 11.14 -3.57 -1.56
N SER A 396 11.80 -4.08 -0.52
CA SER A 396 13.07 -4.79 -0.62
C SER A 396 12.95 -6.07 -1.45
N TYR A 397 11.94 -6.93 -1.20
CA TYR A 397 11.66 -8.12 -2.00
C TYR A 397 11.36 -7.79 -3.47
N LEU A 398 10.55 -6.77 -3.76
CA LEU A 398 10.21 -6.33 -5.12
C LEU A 398 11.41 -5.69 -5.86
N ALA A 399 12.45 -5.27 -5.15
CA ALA A 399 13.66 -4.69 -5.72
C ALA A 399 14.82 -5.70 -5.89
N THR A 400 14.74 -6.88 -5.24
CA THR A 400 15.84 -7.86 -5.17
C THR A 400 15.44 -9.29 -5.55
N GLU A 401 14.13 -9.59 -5.56
CA GLU A 401 13.53 -10.93 -5.60
C GLU A 401 13.99 -11.89 -4.49
N ASP A 402 14.76 -11.41 -3.52
CA ASP A 402 15.29 -12.24 -2.43
C ASP A 402 14.23 -12.49 -1.35
N VAL A 403 13.84 -13.75 -1.19
CA VAL A 403 12.93 -14.22 -0.13
C VAL A 403 13.50 -13.93 1.27
N THR A 404 14.82 -13.75 1.45
CA THR A 404 15.37 -13.34 2.76
C THR A 404 14.98 -11.93 3.18
N ALA A 405 14.59 -11.04 2.26
CA ALA A 405 14.00 -9.73 2.57
C ALA A 405 12.64 -9.85 3.30
N LEU A 406 11.98 -11.01 3.18
CA LEU A 406 10.73 -11.35 3.88
C LEU A 406 10.97 -12.07 5.22
N HIS A 407 12.21 -12.28 5.64
CA HIS A 407 12.51 -12.95 6.91
C HIS A 407 12.29 -12.02 8.11
N GLN A 408 11.46 -12.46 9.05
CA GLN A 408 11.19 -11.72 10.28
C GLN A 408 12.25 -12.03 11.34
N LYS A 409 12.89 -11.00 11.91
CA LYS A 409 13.74 -11.15 13.10
C LYS A 409 12.86 -11.53 14.30
N LYS A 410 12.97 -12.77 14.76
CA LYS A 410 12.25 -13.30 15.94
C LYS A 410 13.21 -13.65 17.06
N TYR A 411 12.66 -13.92 18.23
CA TYR A 411 13.40 -14.28 19.44
C TYR A 411 13.06 -15.69 19.91
N LYS A 412 14.04 -16.35 20.52
CA LYS A 412 13.95 -17.72 21.06
C LYS A 412 14.66 -17.77 22.41
N GLY A 413 14.16 -18.61 23.30
CA GLY A 413 14.79 -18.86 24.59
C GLY A 413 14.77 -17.67 25.56
N ILE A 414 13.93 -16.64 25.34
CA ILE A 414 13.80 -15.49 26.27
C ILE A 414 13.43 -16.00 27.69
N SER A 415 12.62 -17.05 27.75
CA SER A 415 12.26 -17.74 29.00
C SER A 415 13.38 -18.55 29.65
N ARG A 416 14.53 -18.77 28.99
CA ARG A 416 15.59 -19.71 29.39
C ARG A 416 16.89 -19.01 29.75
N CYS A 417 17.60 -19.54 30.73
CA CYS A 417 18.89 -18.98 31.13
C CYS A 417 20.00 -19.31 30.13
N LEU A 418 20.51 -18.28 29.45
CA LEU A 418 21.63 -18.35 28.50
C LEU A 418 22.82 -19.19 29.00
N ASN A 419 23.18 -19.07 30.29
CA ASN A 419 24.28 -19.83 30.89
C ASN A 419 23.99 -21.34 31.12
N CYS A 420 22.74 -21.80 31.19
CA CYS A 420 22.45 -23.19 31.60
C CYS A 420 21.12 -23.82 31.16
N GLY A 421 20.40 -23.20 30.22
CA GLY A 421 19.13 -23.67 29.62
C GLY A 421 17.90 -23.62 30.55
N ALA A 422 18.08 -23.60 31.87
CA ALA A 422 16.98 -23.65 32.83
C ALA A 422 16.10 -22.40 32.80
N THR A 423 14.78 -22.60 32.80
CA THR A 423 13.76 -21.53 32.76
C THR A 423 13.97 -20.49 33.86
N TYR A 424 13.86 -19.21 33.52
CA TYR A 424 13.85 -18.11 34.48
C TYR A 424 12.62 -18.18 35.40
N LYS A 425 12.74 -17.72 36.65
CA LYS A 425 11.58 -17.66 37.56
C LYS A 425 10.57 -16.60 37.06
N PRO A 426 9.25 -16.87 37.07
CA PRO A 426 8.23 -15.91 36.64
C PRO A 426 8.37 -14.52 37.25
N HIS A 427 8.09 -13.49 36.45
CA HIS A 427 8.32 -12.07 36.73
C HIS A 427 9.78 -11.69 37.02
N THR A 428 10.76 -12.55 36.75
CA THR A 428 12.18 -12.20 36.89
C THR A 428 13.01 -12.79 35.76
N MET A 429 14.23 -12.27 35.59
CA MET A 429 15.25 -12.90 34.74
C MET A 429 16.43 -13.41 35.59
N ILE A 430 16.10 -14.05 36.73
CA ILE A 430 17.03 -14.67 37.67
C ILE A 430 16.92 -16.19 37.55
N CYS A 431 18.01 -16.87 37.20
CA CYS A 431 17.98 -18.31 36.98
C CYS A 431 17.81 -19.08 38.32
N PRO A 432 16.83 -20.00 38.44
CA PRO A 432 16.65 -20.80 39.65
C PRO A 432 17.81 -21.79 39.87
N LYS A 433 18.51 -22.23 38.80
CA LYS A 433 19.63 -23.18 38.85
C LYS A 433 20.93 -22.51 39.27
N CYS A 434 21.54 -21.69 38.40
CA CYS A 434 22.85 -21.07 38.65
C CYS A 434 22.83 -19.76 39.45
N LYS A 435 21.65 -19.20 39.76
CA LYS A 435 21.47 -17.89 40.44
C LYS A 435 22.06 -16.69 39.69
N ILE A 436 22.42 -16.84 38.41
CA ILE A 436 22.86 -15.75 37.56
C ILE A 436 21.65 -14.96 37.08
N ASP A 437 21.72 -13.64 37.23
CA ASP A 437 20.78 -12.70 36.64
C ASP A 437 21.14 -12.49 35.16
N PHE A 438 20.18 -12.58 34.24
CA PHE A 438 20.36 -12.36 32.80
C PHE A 438 21.21 -11.12 32.49
N GLU A 439 20.89 -10.02 33.16
CA GLU A 439 21.53 -8.71 33.07
C GLU A 439 23.06 -8.80 33.18
N LYS A 440 23.56 -9.61 34.12
CA LYS A 440 25.01 -9.75 34.40
C LYS A 440 25.76 -10.54 33.32
N TYR A 441 25.05 -11.33 32.52
CA TYR A 441 25.59 -12.00 31.34
C TYR A 441 25.45 -11.08 30.12
N ALA A 442 24.21 -10.68 29.81
CA ALA A 442 23.86 -9.96 28.60
C ALA A 442 24.48 -8.55 28.52
N VAL A 443 24.51 -7.77 29.61
CA VAL A 443 25.14 -6.41 29.57
C VAL A 443 26.67 -6.50 29.40
N ARG A 444 27.31 -7.61 29.81
CA ARG A 444 28.76 -7.81 29.59
C ARG A 444 29.08 -8.21 28.16
N ASN A 445 28.29 -9.11 27.58
CA ASN A 445 28.45 -9.57 26.20
C ASN A 445 27.11 -9.54 25.45
N PRO A 446 26.64 -8.34 25.04
CA PRO A 446 25.33 -8.15 24.43
C PRO A 446 25.29 -8.71 23.02
N GLU A 447 26.37 -8.62 22.25
CA GLU A 447 26.48 -9.23 20.92
C GLU A 447 26.25 -10.74 20.97
N ALA A 448 26.94 -11.46 21.87
CA ALA A 448 26.73 -12.90 22.03
C ALA A 448 25.33 -13.23 22.56
N ALA A 449 24.82 -12.47 23.53
CA ALA A 449 23.46 -12.68 24.05
C ALA A 449 22.38 -12.44 22.97
N LEU A 450 22.50 -11.39 22.16
CA LEU A 450 21.61 -11.14 21.03
C LEU A 450 21.74 -12.22 19.96
N LYS A 451 22.94 -12.73 19.68
CA LYS A 451 23.18 -13.84 18.75
C LYS A 451 22.63 -15.19 19.24
N GLU A 452 22.57 -15.40 20.55
CA GLU A 452 21.91 -16.56 21.17
C GLU A 452 20.37 -16.42 21.11
N LEU A 453 19.84 -15.22 21.40
CA LEU A 453 18.41 -14.93 21.53
C LEU A 453 17.68 -14.71 20.20
N THR A 454 18.34 -14.14 19.19
CA THR A 454 17.71 -13.79 17.91
C THR A 454 17.82 -14.92 16.88
N TYR A 455 16.87 -14.97 15.95
CA TYR A 455 16.98 -15.75 14.73
C TYR A 455 16.14 -15.12 13.62
N SER A 456 16.59 -15.28 12.37
CA SER A 456 15.75 -14.97 11.21
C SER A 456 14.74 -16.10 11.03
N CYS A 457 13.46 -15.81 11.24
CA CYS A 457 12.38 -16.73 10.91
C CYS A 457 12.05 -16.56 9.41
N PRO A 458 12.12 -17.63 8.60
CA PRO A 458 11.59 -17.56 7.24
C PRO A 458 10.10 -17.27 7.27
N LEU A 459 9.58 -16.64 6.22
CA LEU A 459 8.17 -16.36 6.11
C LEU A 459 7.39 -17.68 6.09
N ALA A 460 6.35 -17.79 6.92
CA ALA A 460 5.55 -19.00 7.08
C ALA A 460 4.57 -19.19 5.90
N MET A 461 5.13 -19.37 4.71
CA MET A 461 4.38 -19.72 3.49
C MET A 461 3.74 -21.11 3.67
N PRO A 462 2.50 -21.33 3.23
CA PRO A 462 1.92 -22.68 3.19
C PRO A 462 2.79 -23.56 2.29
N SER A 463 3.15 -24.77 2.74
CA SER A 463 3.99 -25.68 1.96
C SER A 463 3.33 -26.02 0.62
N ALA A 464 4.12 -26.14 -0.44
CA ALA A 464 3.62 -26.40 -1.80
C ALA A 464 2.78 -27.69 -1.90
N GLU A 465 2.97 -28.63 -0.97
CA GLU A 465 2.16 -29.84 -0.80
C GLU A 465 0.67 -29.52 -0.60
N ASN A 466 0.33 -28.41 0.09
CA ASN A 466 -1.05 -27.96 0.27
C ASN A 466 -1.66 -27.32 -0.99
N LEU A 467 -0.83 -27.00 -2.00
CA LEU A 467 -1.27 -26.46 -3.29
C LEU A 467 -1.41 -27.55 -4.38
N ALA A 468 -1.00 -28.79 -4.08
CA ALA A 468 -0.92 -29.91 -5.04
C ALA A 468 -2.27 -30.56 -5.43
N VAL A 469 -3.37 -29.80 -5.35
CA VAL A 469 -4.72 -30.21 -5.80
C VAL A 469 -5.02 -29.73 -7.22
N ALA A 470 -4.18 -28.85 -7.78
CA ALA A 470 -4.25 -28.50 -9.21
C ALA A 470 -4.01 -29.74 -10.09
N PRO A 471 -4.71 -29.89 -11.23
CA PRO A 471 -4.53 -31.03 -12.13
C PRO A 471 -3.11 -31.03 -12.70
N LYS A 472 -2.42 -32.17 -12.62
CA LYS A 472 -1.05 -32.33 -13.12
C LYS A 472 -1.01 -32.18 -14.64
N SER A 473 -0.53 -31.05 -15.14
CA SER A 473 0.00 -30.96 -16.49
C SER A 473 1.23 -31.87 -16.61
N SER A 474 1.30 -32.64 -17.69
CA SER A 474 2.28 -33.71 -17.84
C SER A 474 3.62 -33.21 -18.40
N GLN A 475 4.54 -32.85 -17.49
CA GLN A 475 5.99 -32.82 -17.74
C GLN A 475 6.64 -33.60 -16.57
N ALA A 476 7.36 -34.70 -16.80
CA ALA A 476 8.60 -34.87 -17.59
C ALA A 476 9.80 -34.27 -16.84
N ASP A 477 10.80 -35.11 -16.57
CA ASP A 477 11.93 -34.80 -15.70
C ASP A 477 12.91 -33.81 -16.33
N GLU A 478 13.39 -32.83 -15.56
CA GLU A 478 14.68 -32.19 -15.84
C GLU A 478 15.33 -31.70 -14.53
N GLU A 479 16.57 -32.15 -14.27
CA GLU A 479 17.35 -31.73 -13.10
C GLU A 479 17.93 -30.33 -13.30
N LYS A 480 17.91 -29.51 -12.24
CA LYS A 480 18.28 -28.10 -12.31
C LYS A 480 19.80 -27.89 -12.46
N ALA A 481 20.27 -27.75 -13.70
CA ALA A 481 21.44 -26.94 -14.02
C ALA A 481 20.98 -25.51 -14.35
N SER A 482 21.47 -24.51 -13.62
CA SER A 482 21.14 -23.09 -13.89
C SER A 482 21.95 -22.58 -15.09
N VAL A 483 21.39 -22.72 -16.29
CA VAL A 483 21.96 -22.17 -17.53
C VAL A 483 21.93 -20.64 -17.47
N SER A 484 23.07 -19.96 -17.68
CA SER A 484 23.11 -18.49 -17.72
C SER A 484 22.53 -17.94 -19.03
N PHE A 485 22.15 -16.66 -19.05
CA PHE A 485 21.68 -16.02 -20.28
C PHE A 485 22.74 -16.06 -21.39
N GLU A 486 24.03 -15.84 -21.09
CA GLU A 486 25.10 -16.05 -22.08
C GLU A 486 25.22 -17.50 -22.54
N GLN A 487 24.99 -18.51 -21.70
CA GLN A 487 25.02 -19.90 -22.15
C GLN A 487 23.85 -20.21 -23.10
N LEU A 488 22.65 -19.72 -22.80
CA LEU A 488 21.48 -19.88 -23.66
C LEU A 488 21.64 -19.11 -24.99
N TRP A 489 22.20 -17.90 -24.93
CA TRP A 489 22.41 -17.05 -26.10
C TRP A 489 23.53 -17.58 -27.03
N ASN A 490 24.51 -18.30 -26.47
CA ASN A 490 25.57 -18.95 -27.24
C ASN A 490 25.30 -20.45 -27.52
N ASP A 491 24.10 -20.97 -27.23
CA ASP A 491 23.73 -22.34 -27.58
C ASP A 491 23.67 -22.48 -29.11
N PRO A 492 24.37 -23.48 -29.72
CA PRO A 492 24.38 -23.66 -31.16
C PRO A 492 22.98 -23.79 -31.79
N LYS A 493 22.01 -24.39 -31.09
CA LYS A 493 20.62 -24.54 -31.59
C LYS A 493 19.85 -23.22 -31.52
N VAL A 494 20.12 -22.39 -30.52
CA VAL A 494 19.53 -21.05 -30.44
C VAL A 494 20.09 -20.17 -31.56
N GLN A 495 21.39 -20.26 -31.85
CA GLN A 495 22.00 -19.60 -33.01
C GLN A 495 21.51 -20.17 -34.36
N GLU A 496 21.21 -21.46 -34.44
CA GLU A 496 20.59 -22.12 -35.60
C GLU A 496 19.15 -21.61 -35.83
N ILE A 497 18.33 -21.49 -34.77
CA ILE A 497 16.97 -20.94 -34.83
C ILE A 497 16.96 -19.43 -35.17
N LEU A 498 17.95 -18.68 -34.70
CA LEU A 498 18.10 -17.24 -34.98
C LEU A 498 18.79 -16.95 -36.34
N SER A 499 19.29 -17.99 -37.03
CA SER A 499 19.83 -17.84 -38.38
C SER A 499 18.68 -17.75 -39.41
N PRO A 500 18.74 -16.82 -40.38
CA PRO A 500 17.70 -16.73 -41.40
C PRO A 500 17.65 -18.01 -42.26
N PRO A 501 16.47 -18.51 -42.65
CA PRO A 501 16.36 -19.80 -43.34
C PRO A 501 17.14 -19.85 -44.64
N GLN A 502 17.96 -20.89 -44.82
CA GLN A 502 18.50 -21.23 -46.13
C GLN A 502 17.43 -21.98 -46.95
N GLU A 503 16.99 -21.38 -48.05
CA GLU A 503 16.15 -22.07 -49.04
C GLU A 503 16.97 -23.14 -49.78
N LEU A 504 16.43 -24.38 -49.84
CA LEU A 504 16.68 -25.49 -50.79
C LEU A 504 16.00 -26.73 -50.14
N SER A 505 14.93 -27.37 -50.62
CA SER A 505 14.60 -27.97 -51.93
C SER A 505 14.39 -29.49 -51.75
N GLU A 506 13.18 -29.96 -52.10
CA GLU A 506 12.77 -31.29 -52.60
C GLU A 506 13.45 -32.62 -52.13
N THR A 507 12.57 -33.64 -51.97
CA THR A 507 12.77 -35.09 -51.69
C THR A 507 12.84 -35.50 -50.19
N GLU A 508 12.26 -36.62 -49.74
CA GLU A 508 11.27 -37.56 -50.34
C GLU A 508 10.37 -38.21 -49.21
N PRO A 509 9.28 -38.95 -49.52
CA PRO A 509 8.29 -39.37 -48.52
C PRO A 509 8.69 -40.62 -47.70
N LEU A 510 8.10 -40.77 -46.51
CA LEU A 510 8.24 -41.93 -45.62
C LEU A 510 6.91 -42.64 -45.35
N GLU A 511 6.97 -43.94 -45.13
CA GLU A 511 5.81 -44.84 -45.09
C GLU A 511 5.01 -44.78 -43.77
N LEU A 512 3.69 -44.95 -43.87
CA LEU A 512 2.79 -45.15 -42.74
C LEU A 512 2.72 -46.63 -42.36
N GLN A 513 2.88 -46.95 -41.07
CA GLN A 513 2.44 -48.23 -40.51
C GLN A 513 1.23 -48.02 -39.57
N PRO A 514 0.20 -48.88 -39.61
CA PRO A 514 -0.99 -48.73 -38.78
C PRO A 514 -0.80 -49.34 -37.39
N ILE A 515 -1.19 -48.60 -36.35
CA ILE A 515 -1.34 -49.11 -34.99
C ILE A 515 -2.82 -49.44 -34.76
N GLN A 516 -3.11 -50.65 -34.27
CA GLN A 516 -4.45 -51.04 -33.84
C GLN A 516 -4.69 -50.66 -32.37
N PRO A 517 -5.89 -50.19 -32.00
CA PRO A 517 -6.26 -50.00 -30.59
C PRO A 517 -6.94 -51.27 -30.04
N ASP A 518 -6.35 -51.87 -29.02
CA ASP A 518 -7.09 -52.76 -28.11
C ASP A 518 -7.95 -51.92 -27.15
N VAL A 519 -9.17 -52.37 -26.89
CA VAL A 519 -10.14 -51.68 -26.02
C VAL A 519 -10.60 -52.64 -24.93
N GLU A 520 -10.09 -52.45 -23.70
CA GLU A 520 -10.67 -53.08 -22.52
C GLU A 520 -11.68 -52.14 -21.84
N GLU A 521 -12.88 -52.68 -21.59
CA GLU A 521 -14.05 -51.92 -21.15
C GLU A 521 -14.22 -51.98 -19.62
N ILE A 522 -13.61 -51.04 -18.89
CA ILE A 522 -13.81 -50.91 -17.45
C ILE A 522 -15.05 -50.03 -17.17
N LYS A 523 -16.07 -50.64 -16.56
CA LYS A 523 -17.28 -49.95 -16.06
C LYS A 523 -17.20 -49.77 -14.55
N ASP A 524 -17.21 -48.53 -14.08
CA ASP A 524 -17.41 -48.18 -12.66
C ASP A 524 -18.54 -47.15 -12.52
N ASP A 525 -19.57 -47.50 -11.74
CA ASP A 525 -20.75 -46.66 -11.49
C ASP A 525 -20.47 -45.55 -10.46
N VAL A 526 -20.02 -44.38 -10.91
CA VAL A 526 -19.90 -43.19 -10.06
C VAL A 526 -21.21 -42.40 -10.03
N ARG A 527 -22.03 -42.69 -9.03
CA ARG A 527 -23.32 -42.03 -8.76
C ARG A 527 -23.11 -40.59 -8.28
N VAL A 528 -23.19 -39.62 -9.20
CA VAL A 528 -23.12 -38.18 -8.87
C VAL A 528 -24.36 -37.74 -8.11
N GLU A 529 -24.20 -37.35 -6.84
CA GLU A 529 -25.26 -36.71 -6.06
C GLU A 529 -25.40 -35.23 -6.47
N ARG A 530 -26.64 -34.82 -6.77
CA ARG A 530 -26.96 -33.40 -6.97
C ARG A 530 -27.08 -32.73 -5.61
N TYR A 531 -26.29 -31.68 -5.38
CA TYR A 531 -26.63 -30.68 -4.38
C TYR A 531 -27.86 -29.90 -4.86
N GLU A 532 -29.01 -30.14 -4.22
CA GLU A 532 -30.19 -29.28 -4.37
C GLU A 532 -29.97 -27.97 -3.62
N GLN A 533 -30.46 -26.86 -4.19
CA GLN A 533 -30.34 -25.54 -3.58
C GLN A 533 -31.45 -25.34 -2.54
N GLU A 534 -31.10 -24.85 -1.34
CA GLU A 534 -32.09 -24.51 -0.31
C GLU A 534 -33.00 -23.35 -0.79
N PRO A 535 -34.33 -23.45 -0.58
CA PRO A 535 -35.26 -22.38 -0.92
C PRO A 535 -35.18 -21.20 0.06
N PRO A 536 -35.42 -19.95 -0.37
CA PRO A 536 -35.37 -18.78 0.50
C PRO A 536 -36.51 -18.78 1.54
N PHE A 537 -36.17 -18.46 2.79
CA PHE A 537 -37.14 -18.34 3.89
C PHE A 537 -38.15 -17.20 3.66
N SER A 538 -39.41 -17.56 3.43
CA SER A 538 -40.54 -16.62 3.40
C SER A 538 -41.08 -16.38 4.81
N VAL A 539 -40.76 -15.21 5.38
CA VAL A 539 -41.30 -14.80 6.69
C VAL A 539 -42.75 -14.31 6.52
N ALA A 540 -43.71 -15.02 7.14
CA ALA A 540 -45.09 -14.57 7.25
C ALA A 540 -45.23 -13.56 8.41
N PRO A 541 -45.99 -12.46 8.25
CA PRO A 541 -46.24 -11.51 9.33
C PRO A 541 -47.28 -12.05 10.32
N THR A 542 -47.00 -11.89 11.62
CA THR A 542 -47.97 -12.20 12.69
C THR A 542 -48.91 -11.01 12.91
N GLU A 543 -50.21 -11.25 12.94
CA GLU A 543 -51.20 -10.23 13.28
C GLU A 543 -51.15 -9.88 14.78
N GLY A 544 -51.31 -8.60 15.11
CA GLY A 544 -51.35 -8.11 16.49
C GLY A 544 -52.00 -6.73 16.54
N GLU A 545 -53.23 -6.67 17.05
CA GLU A 545 -53.99 -5.42 17.17
C GLU A 545 -53.51 -4.57 18.35
N GLU A 546 -53.37 -3.26 18.17
CA GLU A 546 -53.93 -2.31 19.13
C GLU A 546 -54.23 -0.92 18.51
N ARG A 547 -55.13 -0.16 19.13
CA ARG A 547 -55.72 1.08 18.60
C ARG A 547 -55.25 2.33 19.36
N ALA A 548 -54.84 3.39 18.64
CA ALA A 548 -54.99 4.77 19.16
C ALA A 548 -55.04 5.86 18.06
N SER A 549 -56.03 6.76 18.19
CA SER A 549 -56.05 8.18 17.78
C SER A 549 -55.58 8.65 16.37
N ARG A 550 -56.60 9.08 15.59
CA ARG A 550 -56.63 10.24 14.64
C ARG A 550 -55.91 11.51 15.20
N PRO A 551 -55.54 12.54 14.39
CA PRO A 551 -56.41 13.14 13.36
C PRO A 551 -55.77 13.51 11.99
N GLU A 552 -56.64 13.91 11.07
CA GLU A 552 -56.34 14.26 9.66
C GLU A 552 -55.71 15.65 9.49
N ARG A 553 -55.00 15.86 8.36
CA ARG A 553 -55.29 17.02 7.48
C ARG A 553 -54.67 16.96 6.07
N ARG A 554 -55.58 17.09 5.08
CA ARG A 554 -55.44 17.73 3.74
C ARG A 554 -54.41 17.18 2.73
N ARG A 555 -54.96 16.88 1.53
CA ARG A 555 -54.24 16.86 0.24
C ARG A 555 -53.81 18.27 -0.17
N SER A 556 -52.76 18.36 -0.98
CA SER A 556 -52.59 19.39 -2.00
C SER A 556 -51.74 18.83 -3.14
N ASP A 557 -52.30 18.76 -4.34
CA ASP A 557 -51.57 18.37 -5.54
C ASP A 557 -50.59 19.47 -5.95
N SER A 558 -49.39 19.09 -6.40
CA SER A 558 -48.56 19.96 -7.26
C SER A 558 -47.75 19.10 -8.22
N SER A 559 -47.77 19.46 -9.50
CA SER A 559 -47.20 18.67 -10.58
C SER A 559 -46.06 19.42 -11.27
N GLY A 560 -45.04 18.66 -11.69
CA GLY A 560 -44.09 19.05 -12.74
C GLY A 560 -42.83 19.80 -12.32
N ARG A 561 -41.68 19.10 -12.38
CA ARG A 561 -40.45 19.58 -13.06
C ARG A 561 -39.37 18.49 -13.15
N PHE A 562 -39.46 17.62 -14.16
CA PHE A 562 -38.35 16.76 -14.60
C PHE A 562 -37.92 17.18 -16.02
N ASP A 563 -37.15 18.26 -16.13
CA ASP A 563 -36.66 18.78 -17.43
C ASP A 563 -35.22 19.38 -17.36
N LEU A 564 -34.49 19.07 -16.29
CA LEU A 564 -33.08 19.47 -16.11
C LEU A 564 -32.10 18.33 -16.40
N HIS A 565 -32.52 17.08 -16.23
CA HIS A 565 -31.62 15.92 -16.19
C HIS A 565 -31.00 15.56 -17.55
N GLY A 566 -31.68 15.88 -18.66
CA GLY A 566 -31.15 15.66 -20.02
C GLY A 566 -30.04 16.65 -20.40
N LYS A 567 -30.12 17.91 -19.95
CA LYS A 567 -29.16 18.97 -20.32
C LYS A 567 -27.80 18.79 -19.65
N LEU A 568 -27.75 18.14 -18.48
CA LEU A 568 -26.50 17.84 -17.77
C LEU A 568 -25.62 16.78 -18.49
N ARG A 569 -26.22 15.81 -19.20
CA ARG A 569 -25.42 14.76 -19.89
C ARG A 569 -24.55 15.32 -21.02
N GLY A 570 -24.95 16.43 -21.67
CA GLY A 570 -24.16 17.05 -22.74
C GLY A 570 -22.85 17.69 -22.27
N LEU A 571 -22.86 18.32 -21.08
CA LEU A 571 -21.75 19.15 -20.58
C LEU A 571 -20.53 18.33 -20.11
N VAL A 572 -20.74 17.11 -19.61
CA VAL A 572 -19.66 16.21 -19.18
C VAL A 572 -18.70 15.89 -20.34
N SER A 573 -19.23 15.83 -21.57
CA SER A 573 -18.45 15.46 -22.76
C SER A 573 -17.36 16.47 -23.18
N LYS A 574 -17.37 17.72 -22.65
CA LYS A 574 -16.31 18.71 -22.97
C LYS A 574 -15.08 18.51 -22.09
N LYS A 575 -15.24 18.55 -20.76
CA LYS A 575 -14.14 18.31 -19.82
C LYS A 575 -13.53 16.91 -19.98
N TYR A 576 -14.33 15.90 -20.33
CA TYR A 576 -13.81 14.56 -20.65
C TYR A 576 -12.91 14.56 -21.90
N ARG A 577 -13.30 15.28 -22.97
CA ARG A 577 -12.47 15.42 -24.18
C ARG A 577 -11.23 16.28 -23.95
N GLU A 578 -11.33 17.36 -23.18
CA GLU A 578 -10.18 18.18 -22.76
C GLU A 578 -9.18 17.36 -21.94
N ARG A 579 -9.66 16.43 -21.10
CA ARG A 579 -8.84 15.49 -20.35
C ARG A 579 -8.19 14.42 -21.25
N ARG A 580 -8.97 13.71 -22.08
CA ARG A 580 -8.44 12.66 -22.99
C ARG A 580 -7.43 13.25 -23.99
N ALA A 581 -7.58 14.53 -24.39
CA ALA A 581 -6.62 15.24 -25.24
C ALA A 581 -5.31 15.61 -24.51
N LEU A 582 -5.36 16.01 -23.24
CA LEU A 582 -4.15 16.21 -22.42
C LEU A 582 -3.43 14.87 -22.18
N GLU A 583 -4.20 13.81 -21.88
CA GLU A 583 -3.65 12.46 -21.68
C GLU A 583 -2.96 11.96 -22.97
N HIS A 584 -3.54 12.18 -24.17
CA HIS A 584 -2.86 11.89 -25.45
C HIS A 584 -1.58 12.70 -25.66
N ALA A 585 -1.61 14.01 -25.37
CA ALA A 585 -0.48 14.92 -25.57
C ALA A 585 0.75 14.60 -24.68
N PHE A 586 0.59 13.78 -23.64
CA PHE A 586 1.70 13.23 -22.84
C PHE A 586 2.02 11.75 -23.15
N SER A 587 1.19 11.06 -23.94
CA SER A 587 1.45 9.68 -24.39
C SER A 587 2.39 9.60 -25.59
N ASP A 588 2.31 10.55 -26.52
CA ASP A 588 3.04 10.52 -27.81
C ASP A 588 4.52 10.93 -27.69
N SER A 589 5.28 10.24 -26.83
CA SER A 589 6.74 10.41 -26.66
C SER A 589 7.54 9.15 -27.01
N SER A 590 7.27 8.61 -28.21
CA SER A 590 8.01 7.50 -28.82
C SER A 590 9.52 7.80 -28.95
N PRO A 591 10.41 6.80 -28.77
CA PRO A 591 11.85 7.03 -28.73
C PRO A 591 12.43 7.40 -30.11
N GLN A 592 13.20 8.49 -30.17
CA GLN A 592 13.96 8.85 -31.36
C GLN A 592 15.14 7.88 -31.58
N GLN A 593 15.12 7.20 -32.72
CA GLN A 593 16.25 6.43 -33.22
C GLN A 593 17.41 7.37 -33.58
N PHE A 594 18.64 7.03 -33.17
CA PHE A 594 19.87 7.63 -33.69
C PHE A 594 20.70 6.58 -34.45
N PRO A 595 21.31 6.92 -35.60
CA PRO A 595 21.88 5.94 -36.52
C PRO A 595 23.34 5.56 -36.21
N PHE A 596 23.77 4.45 -36.81
CA PHE A 596 25.17 4.00 -36.86
C PHE A 596 26.11 5.06 -37.47
N SER A 597 27.40 4.99 -37.10
CA SER A 597 28.47 5.73 -37.76
C SER A 597 29.71 4.86 -38.01
N HIS A 598 30.26 4.97 -39.22
CA HIS A 598 31.55 4.40 -39.62
C HIS A 598 32.31 5.45 -40.48
N PRO A 599 33.63 5.61 -40.31
CA PRO A 599 34.36 6.73 -40.90
C PRO A 599 34.90 6.45 -42.32
N GLN A 600 34.58 7.38 -43.22
CA GLN A 600 35.41 8.01 -44.26
C GLN A 600 36.60 7.26 -44.90
N ASN A 601 36.66 7.35 -46.24
CA ASN A 601 37.88 7.70 -46.99
C ASN A 601 37.53 8.85 -47.99
N PRO A 602 38.48 9.68 -48.47
CA PRO A 602 38.16 11.00 -49.04
C PRO A 602 38.66 11.24 -50.49
N VAL A 603 38.65 12.53 -50.90
CA VAL A 603 39.44 13.23 -51.95
C VAL A 603 38.69 13.61 -53.26
N VAL A 604 39.03 14.81 -53.76
CA VAL A 604 38.76 15.48 -55.07
C VAL A 604 37.61 16.52 -55.12
N GLU A 605 37.93 17.70 -55.68
CA GLU A 605 37.11 18.92 -55.90
C GLU A 605 36.89 19.15 -57.44
N PRO A 606 36.62 20.34 -58.03
CA PRO A 606 35.81 21.54 -57.69
C PRO A 606 34.84 21.97 -58.86
N GLU A 607 34.39 23.25 -58.87
CA GLU A 607 33.83 24.04 -60.01
C GLU A 607 32.39 23.71 -60.52
N PHE A 608 31.53 24.60 -61.09
CA PHE A 608 31.25 26.06 -61.07
C PHE A 608 29.76 26.26 -61.56
N VAL A 609 29.08 27.40 -61.81
CA VAL A 609 29.32 28.85 -62.08
C VAL A 609 28.13 29.69 -61.50
N ALA A 610 28.14 31.03 -61.61
CA ALA A 610 27.03 31.99 -61.34
C ALA A 610 26.22 32.36 -62.62
N GLU A 611 25.29 33.35 -62.75
CA GLU A 611 24.59 34.33 -61.85
C GLU A 611 23.08 34.44 -62.28
N GLN A 612 22.30 35.51 -62.61
CA GLN A 612 22.43 36.99 -62.63
C GLN A 612 21.08 37.77 -62.54
N GLN A 613 20.83 38.50 -61.42
CA GLN A 613 19.98 39.73 -61.27
C GLN A 613 18.47 39.66 -61.73
N ALA A 614 17.55 40.65 -61.63
CA ALA A 614 17.56 42.13 -61.50
C ALA A 614 16.27 42.71 -60.77
N PRO A 615 16.11 44.03 -60.49
CA PRO A 615 15.56 44.47 -59.18
C PRO A 615 14.61 45.72 -59.10
N SER A 616 14.24 46.09 -57.84
CA SER A 616 14.22 47.46 -57.24
C SER A 616 13.01 48.43 -57.28
N ARG A 617 12.67 48.99 -56.08
CA ARG A 617 12.48 50.41 -55.66
C ARG A 617 12.01 50.43 -54.17
N ALA A 618 12.52 51.20 -53.19
CA ALA A 618 12.94 52.63 -53.03
C ALA A 618 11.74 53.60 -52.83
N HIS A 619 11.69 54.54 -51.88
CA HIS A 619 12.60 55.07 -50.81
C HIS A 619 11.84 55.11 -49.45
N GLY A 620 12.33 55.52 -48.26
CA GLY A 620 13.52 56.21 -47.72
C GLY A 620 13.34 56.38 -46.18
N ILE A 621 14.02 57.24 -45.39
CA ILE A 621 15.23 58.08 -45.56
C ILE A 621 15.71 58.59 -44.15
N GLU A 622 17.03 58.65 -43.92
CA GLU A 622 17.88 59.48 -42.98
C GLU A 622 17.45 59.95 -41.55
N LYS A 623 18.31 60.23 -40.54
CA LYS A 623 19.73 59.92 -40.13
C LYS A 623 20.01 60.72 -38.81
N ILE A 624 20.68 60.25 -37.74
CA ILE A 624 22.13 60.39 -37.41
C ILE A 624 22.39 59.88 -35.96
N LEU A 625 23.59 59.31 -35.74
CA LEU A 625 24.41 59.00 -34.53
C LEU A 625 23.96 59.49 -33.12
N VAL A 626 24.33 58.84 -32.00
CA VAL A 626 25.72 58.69 -31.48
C VAL A 626 25.94 57.42 -30.61
N GLN A 627 26.97 56.64 -30.99
CA GLN A 627 27.98 55.84 -30.22
C GLN A 627 27.60 54.93 -29.02
N SER A 628 28.27 53.81 -28.71
CA SER A 628 29.12 52.84 -29.46
C SER A 628 29.12 51.48 -28.66
N PRO A 629 30.16 50.60 -28.55
CA PRO A 629 29.98 49.15 -28.79
C PRO A 629 30.55 48.26 -27.64
N PRO A 630 30.91 46.97 -27.82
CA PRO A 630 30.55 45.98 -28.84
C PRO A 630 29.88 44.70 -28.27
N PRO A 631 29.21 43.88 -29.12
CA PRO A 631 28.89 42.48 -28.81
C PRO A 631 30.04 41.52 -29.21
N ALA A 632 30.00 40.29 -28.70
CA ALA A 632 30.79 39.17 -29.21
C ALA A 632 29.88 37.93 -29.40
N ASN A 633 30.01 37.27 -30.55
CA ASN A 633 29.14 36.16 -30.94
C ASN A 633 29.70 34.79 -30.50
N VAL A 634 28.76 33.91 -30.14
CA VAL A 634 28.61 32.52 -30.62
C VAL A 634 29.86 31.83 -31.20
N MET A 635 30.26 30.74 -30.55
CA MET A 635 30.50 29.46 -31.25
C MET A 635 29.81 28.32 -30.49
N GLN A 636 29.35 27.31 -31.23
CA GLN A 636 28.84 26.03 -30.73
C GLN A 636 29.79 24.89 -31.16
N THR A 637 29.43 23.66 -30.75
CA THR A 637 30.00 22.36 -31.13
C THR A 637 31.37 21.99 -30.52
N HIS A 638 31.66 20.73 -30.15
CA HIS A 638 30.79 19.53 -30.11
C HIS A 638 31.09 18.64 -28.88
N SER A 639 30.03 17.98 -28.40
CA SER A 639 29.95 16.82 -27.49
C SER A 639 31.21 16.02 -27.11
N GLN A 640 31.32 15.68 -25.83
CA GLN A 640 31.39 14.28 -25.38
C GLN A 640 30.80 14.12 -23.97
N GLN A 641 30.26 12.94 -23.65
CA GLN A 641 29.26 12.76 -22.59
C GLN A 641 29.64 11.61 -21.63
N GLN A 642 30.30 11.95 -20.53
CA GLN A 642 30.48 11.10 -19.34
C GLN A 642 30.38 11.99 -18.07
N HIS A 643 30.10 11.39 -16.92
CA HIS A 643 29.74 12.06 -15.64
C HIS A 643 28.45 12.90 -15.65
N ILE A 644 27.30 12.22 -15.68
CA ILE A 644 26.06 12.74 -15.06
C ILE A 644 25.84 11.95 -13.77
N ASP A 645 26.45 12.41 -12.67
CA ASP A 645 26.12 11.94 -11.31
C ASP A 645 26.65 12.89 -10.22
N SER A 646 27.88 13.39 -10.39
CA SER A 646 28.45 14.41 -9.49
C SER A 646 27.59 15.69 -9.44
N GLY A 647 26.93 16.04 -10.53
CA GLY A 647 26.07 17.23 -10.63
C GLY A 647 24.88 17.24 -9.68
N LEU A 648 24.30 16.08 -9.34
CA LEU A 648 23.16 16.01 -8.42
C LEU A 648 23.62 16.21 -6.97
N LEU A 649 24.69 15.52 -6.54
CA LEU A 649 25.29 15.73 -5.22
C LEU A 649 25.78 17.17 -5.04
N ASP A 650 26.36 17.77 -6.07
CA ASP A 650 26.86 19.15 -6.02
C ASP A 650 25.71 20.18 -6.08
N ALA A 651 24.56 19.85 -6.67
CA ALA A 651 23.33 20.64 -6.59
C ALA A 651 22.72 20.60 -5.18
N VAL A 652 22.62 19.41 -4.57
CA VAL A 652 22.15 19.25 -3.17
C VAL A 652 23.07 19.99 -2.20
N LYS A 653 24.40 19.88 -2.35
CA LYS A 653 25.38 20.66 -1.56
C LYS A 653 25.35 22.17 -1.83
N LYS A 654 24.66 22.63 -2.89
CA LYS A 654 24.42 24.05 -3.20
C LYS A 654 23.08 24.57 -2.69
N LEU A 655 22.25 23.75 -2.04
CA LEU A 655 21.07 24.18 -1.29
C LEU A 655 21.47 24.96 -0.02
N ARG A 656 21.93 26.19 -0.21
CA ARG A 656 22.11 27.17 0.87
C ARG A 656 20.77 27.41 1.57
N PRO A 657 20.76 27.75 2.88
CA PRO A 657 19.56 28.27 3.53
C PRO A 657 18.98 29.40 2.68
N ARG A 658 17.65 29.40 2.47
CA ARG A 658 16.96 30.31 1.54
C ARG A 658 17.48 31.73 1.71
N GLN A 659 17.88 32.37 0.61
CA GLN A 659 18.15 33.79 0.65
C GLN A 659 16.86 34.51 1.04
N LYS A 660 16.94 35.34 2.08
CA LYS A 660 15.87 36.29 2.44
C LYS A 660 15.37 37.00 1.19
N SER A 661 14.06 37.09 1.04
CA SER A 661 13.41 37.75 -0.08
C SER A 661 13.84 39.22 -0.17
N GLU A 662 13.60 39.86 -1.31
CA GLU A 662 13.83 41.30 -1.45
C GLU A 662 12.97 42.14 -0.48
N LEU A 663 11.85 41.59 0.01
CA LEU A 663 11.02 42.21 1.06
C LEU A 663 11.73 42.11 2.42
N SER A 664 12.18 40.92 2.81
CA SER A 664 12.90 40.68 4.06
C SER A 664 14.25 41.39 4.14
N LYS A 665 14.96 41.52 3.00
CA LYS A 665 16.17 42.35 2.87
C LYS A 665 15.89 43.84 3.07
N ARG A 666 14.71 44.32 2.65
CA ARG A 666 14.22 45.70 2.89
C ARG A 666 13.66 45.93 4.29
N GLY A 667 13.70 44.90 5.15
CA GLY A 667 13.24 45.00 6.54
C GLY A 667 11.72 44.89 6.71
N VAL A 668 11.00 44.39 5.70
CA VAL A 668 9.62 43.89 5.88
C VAL A 668 9.65 42.72 6.87
N VAL A 669 8.65 42.65 7.74
CA VAL A 669 8.47 41.54 8.71
C VAL A 669 7.16 40.80 8.46
N ARG A 670 6.16 41.47 7.87
CA ARG A 670 4.83 40.91 7.54
C ARG A 670 4.27 41.58 6.30
N VAL A 671 3.51 40.84 5.52
CA VAL A 671 2.69 41.36 4.41
C VAL A 671 1.22 41.14 4.77
N ILE A 672 0.44 42.22 4.83
CA ILE A 672 -1.01 42.19 5.10
C ILE A 672 -1.74 42.46 3.80
N TYR A 673 -2.81 41.71 3.52
CA TYR A 673 -3.64 41.88 2.34
C TYR A 673 -4.89 42.69 2.65
N HIS A 674 -5.24 43.60 1.73
CA HIS A 674 -6.44 44.43 1.81
C HIS A 674 -7.16 44.42 0.45
N ALA A 675 -8.37 43.85 0.40
CA ALA A 675 -9.26 43.83 -0.75
C ALA A 675 -10.27 44.99 -0.65
N THR A 676 -10.14 46.02 -1.50
CA THR A 676 -10.86 47.29 -1.30
C THR A 676 -12.19 47.41 -2.07
N ILE A 677 -12.44 46.57 -3.08
CA ILE A 677 -13.70 46.56 -3.86
C ILE A 677 -14.13 45.10 -4.14
N ASP A 678 -15.42 44.84 -3.90
CA ASP A 678 -16.20 43.64 -4.22
C ASP A 678 -15.60 42.28 -3.81
N LYS A 679 -15.61 42.02 -2.49
CA LYS A 679 -15.45 40.67 -1.92
C LYS A 679 -16.46 39.69 -2.53
N ASP A 680 -17.71 40.14 -2.65
CA ASP A 680 -18.88 39.46 -3.22
C ASP A 680 -18.67 38.89 -4.64
N VAL A 681 -17.63 39.33 -5.36
CA VAL A 681 -17.32 38.91 -6.74
C VAL A 681 -16.08 38.02 -6.82
N CYS A 682 -15.19 38.02 -5.83
CA CYS A 682 -13.95 37.23 -5.84
C CYS A 682 -13.68 36.54 -4.49
N PRO A 683 -14.06 35.25 -4.35
CA PRO A 683 -13.84 34.48 -3.12
C PRO A 683 -12.37 34.40 -2.66
N LEU A 684 -11.41 34.51 -3.59
CA LEU A 684 -9.98 34.56 -3.25
C LEU A 684 -9.57 35.91 -2.63
N CYS A 685 -10.19 37.01 -3.06
CA CYS A 685 -9.99 38.33 -2.43
C CYS A 685 -10.69 38.40 -1.08
N GLU A 686 -11.85 37.76 -0.91
CA GLU A 686 -12.51 37.63 0.39
C GLU A 686 -11.67 36.80 1.37
N TYR A 687 -11.19 35.62 0.94
CA TYR A 687 -10.39 34.71 1.77
C TYR A 687 -9.04 35.33 2.22
N LEU A 688 -8.38 36.08 1.33
CA LEU A 688 -7.09 36.71 1.63
C LEU A 688 -7.21 38.05 2.37
N ASP A 689 -8.40 38.65 2.51
CA ASP A 689 -8.53 39.95 3.16
C ASP A 689 -8.19 39.89 4.66
N GLY A 690 -7.26 40.74 5.10
CA GLY A 690 -6.71 40.70 6.45
C GLY A 690 -5.73 39.55 6.72
N MET A 691 -5.45 38.66 5.76
CA MET A 691 -4.40 37.63 5.94
C MET A 691 -3.03 38.28 6.07
N VAL A 692 -2.24 37.72 6.99
CA VAL A 692 -0.89 38.17 7.35
C VAL A 692 0.09 37.06 6.98
N MET A 693 0.92 37.28 5.96
CA MET A 693 1.90 36.30 5.47
C MET A 693 3.34 36.74 5.76
N ASP A 694 4.24 35.76 5.84
CA ASP A 694 5.66 35.97 6.06
C ASP A 694 6.33 36.42 4.74
N PRO A 695 7.19 37.46 4.73
CA PRO A 695 7.88 37.93 3.54
C PRO A 695 8.88 36.92 2.92
N ASP A 696 9.26 35.83 3.60
CA ASP A 696 10.08 34.74 3.05
C ASP A 696 9.25 33.51 2.60
N ASP A 697 7.92 33.54 2.71
CA ASP A 697 7.01 32.48 2.23
C ASP A 697 6.70 32.61 0.72
N PRO A 698 6.78 31.54 -0.10
CA PRO A 698 6.51 31.60 -1.53
C PRO A 698 5.06 31.99 -1.88
N SER A 699 4.08 31.76 -1.02
CA SER A 699 2.71 32.26 -1.20
C SER A 699 2.66 33.79 -1.25
N THR A 700 3.58 34.47 -0.55
CA THR A 700 3.74 35.92 -0.56
C THR A 700 4.23 36.47 -1.90
N ASP A 701 4.77 35.65 -2.81
CA ASP A 701 5.01 36.06 -4.21
C ASP A 701 3.89 35.58 -5.15
N ILE A 702 3.38 34.36 -4.97
CA ILE A 702 2.30 33.77 -5.79
C ILE A 702 1.05 34.66 -5.82
N PHE A 703 0.61 35.18 -4.68
CA PHE A 703 -0.63 35.96 -4.56
C PHE A 703 -0.45 37.45 -4.91
N SER A 704 0.35 37.79 -5.93
CA SER A 704 0.64 39.20 -6.29
C SER A 704 -0.58 39.92 -6.90
N PRO A 705 -1.05 41.06 -6.32
CA PRO A 705 -2.13 41.83 -6.91
C PRO A 705 -1.82 42.37 -8.32
N PRO A 706 -2.80 42.44 -9.22
CA PRO A 706 -4.21 42.03 -9.03
C PRO A 706 -4.41 40.51 -9.15
N LEU A 707 -5.03 39.91 -8.14
CA LEU A 707 -5.31 38.46 -8.05
C LEU A 707 -6.26 37.96 -9.16
N PHE A 708 -7.15 38.83 -9.63
CA PHE A 708 -8.06 38.60 -10.75
C PHE A 708 -8.24 39.90 -11.55
N PRO A 709 -8.45 39.83 -12.88
CA PRO A 709 -8.74 41.02 -13.69
C PRO A 709 -9.98 41.76 -13.17
N GLY A 710 -9.79 43.00 -12.69
CA GLY A 710 -10.85 43.84 -12.13
C GLY A 710 -10.81 44.00 -10.60
N CYS A 711 -10.14 43.12 -9.86
CA CYS A 711 -10.07 43.20 -8.40
C CYS A 711 -9.02 44.23 -7.92
N THR A 712 -9.44 45.21 -7.11
CA THR A 712 -8.52 46.14 -6.41
C THR A 712 -8.06 45.55 -5.08
N CYS A 713 -7.31 44.45 -5.14
CA CYS A 713 -6.55 43.97 -3.99
C CYS A 713 -5.22 44.73 -3.87
N SER A 714 -4.72 44.85 -2.64
CA SER A 714 -3.51 45.60 -2.31
C SER A 714 -2.74 44.94 -1.16
N ARG A 715 -1.46 45.28 -1.01
CA ARG A 715 -0.57 44.77 0.04
C ARG A 715 -0.04 45.91 0.90
N GLU A 716 -0.13 45.76 2.21
CA GLU A 716 0.56 46.59 3.19
C GLU A 716 1.80 45.84 3.71
N TYR A 717 2.97 46.49 3.63
CA TYR A 717 4.25 45.90 4.01
C TYR A 717 4.71 46.46 5.36
N VAL A 718 4.57 45.68 6.44
CA VAL A 718 4.92 46.13 7.79
C VAL A 718 6.43 46.07 7.99
N LEU A 719 7.06 47.23 8.18
CA LEU A 719 8.51 47.37 8.35
C LEU A 719 8.95 47.21 9.81
N LYS A 720 10.11 46.57 10.02
CA LYS A 720 10.71 46.29 11.35
C LYS A 720 10.97 47.54 12.22
N THR A 721 11.03 48.72 11.60
CA THR A 721 11.25 50.01 12.25
C THR A 721 9.99 50.64 12.84
N GLU A 722 8.80 50.12 12.53
CA GLU A 722 7.55 50.70 13.03
C GLU A 722 7.18 50.20 14.43
N LYS A 723 6.84 51.13 15.31
CA LYS A 723 6.48 50.82 16.70
C LYS A 723 5.14 50.05 16.73
N PRO A 724 5.02 48.96 17.51
CA PRO A 724 3.79 48.15 17.55
C PRO A 724 2.50 48.92 17.87
N SER A 725 2.60 50.05 18.58
CA SER A 725 1.48 50.95 18.87
C SER A 725 0.94 51.72 17.65
N LYS A 726 1.47 51.50 16.44
CA LYS A 726 0.96 52.02 15.18
C LYS A 726 0.33 50.95 14.28
N TRP A 727 0.49 49.67 14.59
CA TRP A 727 -0.08 48.60 13.77
C TRP A 727 -1.62 48.64 13.85
N PRO A 728 -2.34 48.39 12.73
CA PRO A 728 -3.79 48.32 12.76
C PRO A 728 -4.26 47.18 13.69
N GLN A 729 -5.31 47.42 14.48
CA GLN A 729 -5.94 46.36 15.26
C GLN A 729 -6.77 45.46 14.35
N VAL A 730 -6.19 44.32 13.95
CA VAL A 730 -6.90 43.26 13.24
C VAL A 730 -7.81 42.52 14.24
N THR A 731 -9.06 42.94 14.32
CA THR A 731 -10.10 42.22 15.10
C THR A 731 -10.60 41.02 14.32
N PHE A 732 -10.29 39.82 14.81
CA PHE A 732 -10.82 38.57 14.28
C PHE A 732 -12.34 38.46 14.53
N ALA A 733 -13.14 38.84 13.52
CA ALA A 733 -14.54 38.47 13.47
C ALA A 733 -14.65 37.06 12.88
N PHE A 734 -15.19 36.11 13.65
CA PHE A 734 -15.63 34.83 13.08
C PHE A 734 -16.72 35.09 12.03
N PRO A 735 -16.80 34.30 10.94
CA PRO A 735 -17.80 34.49 9.91
C PRO A 735 -19.22 34.41 10.49
N PRO A 736 -20.17 35.22 9.97
CA PRO A 736 -21.54 35.24 10.48
C PRO A 736 -22.20 33.87 10.32
N LYS A 737 -23.11 33.54 11.26
CA LYS A 737 -23.73 32.21 11.32
C LYS A 737 -24.60 31.87 10.10
N GLU A 738 -24.97 32.86 9.30
CA GLU A 738 -25.57 32.69 7.98
C GLU A 738 -24.64 31.96 6.99
N LEU A 739 -23.32 32.19 7.02
CA LEU A 739 -22.38 31.55 6.09
C LEU A 739 -22.21 30.06 6.41
N LEU A 740 -22.09 29.71 7.70
CA LEU A 740 -22.05 28.31 8.14
C LEU A 740 -23.34 27.58 7.74
N ARG A 741 -24.51 28.21 7.93
CA ARG A 741 -25.82 27.67 7.49
C ARG A 741 -26.01 27.56 5.98
N PHE A 742 -25.18 28.23 5.18
CA PHE A 742 -25.15 28.07 3.73
C PHE A 742 -24.33 26.82 3.35
N LEU A 743 -23.17 26.64 3.98
CA LEU A 743 -22.29 25.48 3.79
C LEU A 743 -22.85 24.18 4.41
N GLU A 744 -23.73 24.26 5.40
CA GLU A 744 -24.49 23.13 5.97
C GLU A 744 -25.65 22.65 5.07
N LYS A 745 -25.78 23.15 3.82
CA LYS A 745 -26.99 22.98 3.00
C LYS A 745 -26.81 22.65 1.52
N GLU A 746 -25.58 22.44 1.06
CA GLU A 746 -25.26 21.76 -0.21
C GLU A 746 -24.60 20.40 0.06
#